data_AF-A0A1E4K263-F1
#
_entry.id   AF-A0A1E4K263-F1
#
_cell.length_a   1.000
_cell.length_b   1.000
_cell.length_c   1.000
_cell.angle_alpha   90.00
_cell.angle_beta   90.00
_cell.angle_gamma   90.00
#
_symmetry.space_group_name_H-M   'P 1'
#
loop_
_entity.id
_entity.type
_entity.pdbx_description
1 polymer ?
#
loop_
_entity_poly.entity_id
_entity_poly.type
_entity_poly.pdbx_seq_one_letter_code
_entity_poly.pdbx_strand_id
1 'polypeptide(L)'
;MNTAVRHPRRSCRRSLLAPLFLALACFLVYNANLRQIGAGDSVSARYLPLMLWHDGTLAPGAQSRLFAHGHPMALPRYRPANDEGKAVYFEPTAYWLIRTREHELASFYPVVTPLLVAPLYAPAAHWLDAQGWQQPQVDRVAEWMEKLAASLLAALASVLVFLLLRREDNPWCLPLALAFAFGTNTWMISSQALWQHGSGELLIALALLLVLAPANAARLALLGGVCVLMAANRPPDGLIAAAIGVFVLWRNWRSVPWLVAGAAVPLALLLHYNLGFMGHLAGGYGVVKPPVNFLQHDWSGLAGLLVSPARGLLVFSPFLAFVAVGLIQRLRAPQTRALAVVLTLAVLGQLVLYSQGDWRAGTSWGPRWLTDILPVLVWMLAPAPLVLRPVARGVFVAAIALSVGIQAVGAFWYTRTSDELVYAGDPASMRGAWDPRNIPFVTELRHPPAPAELLCDALGTIDRIGPTQLPTAGPLPQLEPGAAIEGWALACARSPAQLLLLVNGVVVGTTTQFLPRADVEEALHTSAPSGWRMTANLWGVAAGEQVLQLAVRVEPRSDFRIVREQRVIVRAQPPATVAAESPPLSAAALEAMAARAAALLREHQTDDGAWLTAHTTDMRYDAPQPELNTFLTSTLVDLLTPLARRQDLDAALQRAREHLAAQIESSGLVRYHGLPDGPAIGKLGCAITPDADDTALAWRIAGPGIGDPRRQPMLDELARYRDARGFYRTWLAPRKLYRCLDPGSDPNPTDIAIQLHVYLMLRELDPPSAQALCGSLQRSFRDEDIWVYYAKSALLPYLRVAELQQHGCPLPLPIERLALSAEGQAIWSEAVHALVESAAAPADEQVRQAMHRVLAQLGADDFALLRRSPPLLYHNDLSATVRRYYWSEDVGYAVWLRLHAAAGPAAEPPPPAP
;
A
#
# COMPACT_ATOMS: atom_id res chain seq x y z
N MET A 1 -21.62 21.18 74.58
CA MET A 1 -22.22 21.97 73.48
C MET A 1 -21.82 21.35 72.16
N ASN A 2 -22.77 20.61 71.56
CA ASN A 2 -22.66 20.02 70.23
C ASN A 2 -22.75 21.11 69.16
N THR A 3 -21.76 21.21 68.27
CA THR A 3 -21.92 21.88 66.98
C THR A 3 -21.99 20.84 65.87
N ALA A 4 -23.11 20.88 65.17
CA ALA A 4 -23.57 19.86 64.24
C ALA A 4 -22.71 19.77 62.97
N VAL A 5 -22.39 18.53 62.61
CA VAL A 5 -21.87 18.11 61.31
C VAL A 5 -22.89 18.47 60.22
N ARG A 6 -22.54 19.40 59.34
CA ARG A 6 -23.31 19.66 58.10
C ARG A 6 -23.02 18.56 57.08
N HIS A 7 -24.08 17.90 56.61
CA HIS A 7 -24.06 16.83 55.59
C HIS A 7 -23.40 17.23 54.25
N PRO A 8 -22.63 16.32 53.58
CA PRO A 8 -21.89 16.61 52.35
C PRO A 8 -22.65 16.32 51.02
N ARG A 9 -23.97 16.11 51.04
CA ARG A 9 -24.70 15.69 49.81
C ARG A 9 -24.87 16.80 48.74
N ARG A 10 -24.74 18.09 49.11
CA ARG A 10 -24.83 19.22 48.15
C ARG A 10 -23.51 19.59 47.45
N SER A 11 -22.34 19.13 47.92
CA SER A 11 -21.05 19.46 47.27
C SER A 11 -20.67 18.52 46.11
N CYS A 12 -21.16 17.28 46.12
CA CYS A 12 -20.83 16.30 45.08
C CYS A 12 -21.43 16.67 43.69
N ARG A 13 -22.68 17.18 43.66
CA ARG A 13 -23.33 17.65 42.41
C ARG A 13 -22.65 18.87 41.80
N ARG A 14 -22.20 19.85 42.60
CA ARG A 14 -21.41 21.00 42.10
C ARG A 14 -20.01 20.58 41.64
N SER A 15 -19.49 19.45 42.13
CA SER A 15 -18.16 18.94 41.78
C SER A 15 -18.08 18.34 40.37
N LEU A 16 -19.16 17.70 39.90
CA LEU A 16 -19.23 16.99 38.60
C LEU A 16 -19.67 17.86 37.42
N LEU A 17 -20.31 19.01 37.68
CA LEU A 17 -20.78 19.90 36.61
C LEU A 17 -19.64 20.53 35.80
N ALA A 18 -18.55 20.96 36.45
CA ALA A 18 -17.43 21.60 35.76
C ALA A 18 -16.74 20.68 34.73
N PRO A 19 -16.40 19.41 35.03
CA PRO A 19 -15.93 18.45 34.03
C PRO A 19 -16.89 18.25 32.86
N LEU A 20 -18.20 18.16 33.12
CA LEU A 20 -19.21 17.96 32.08
C LEU A 20 -19.33 19.19 31.17
N PHE A 21 -19.35 20.41 31.73
CA PHE A 21 -19.34 21.64 30.95
C PHE A 21 -18.06 21.80 30.13
N LEU A 22 -16.90 21.41 30.68
CA LEU A 22 -15.64 21.43 29.94
C LEU A 22 -15.69 20.44 28.77
N ALA A 23 -16.15 19.20 28.99
CA ALA A 23 -16.33 18.22 27.92
C ALA A 23 -17.24 18.75 26.82
N LEU A 24 -18.41 19.29 27.19
CA LEU A 24 -19.37 19.83 26.24
C LEU A 24 -18.80 21.03 25.48
N ALA A 25 -18.13 21.96 26.17
CA ALA A 25 -17.51 23.12 25.53
C ALA A 25 -16.41 22.70 24.54
N CYS A 26 -15.50 21.80 24.95
CA CYS A 26 -14.49 21.25 24.04
C CYS A 26 -15.14 20.56 22.85
N PHE A 27 -16.13 19.69 23.08
CA PHE A 27 -16.82 18.96 22.02
C PHE A 27 -17.49 19.91 21.01
N LEU A 28 -18.18 20.95 21.47
CA LEU A 28 -18.81 21.94 20.60
C LEU A 28 -17.77 22.73 19.80
N VAL A 29 -16.68 23.20 20.43
CA VAL A 29 -15.63 23.96 19.75
C VAL A 29 -14.89 23.09 18.73
N TYR A 30 -14.58 21.84 19.07
CA TYR A 30 -13.91 20.90 18.17
C TYR A 30 -14.74 20.59 16.93
N ASN A 31 -16.08 20.61 17.04
CA ASN A 31 -17.00 20.39 15.92
C ASN A 31 -17.46 21.68 15.23
N ALA A 32 -17.05 22.86 15.69
CA ALA A 32 -17.52 24.14 15.16
C ALA A 32 -17.16 24.39 13.68
N ASN A 33 -16.10 23.74 13.18
CA ASN A 33 -15.72 23.82 11.78
C ASN A 33 -16.54 22.89 10.87
N LEU A 34 -17.20 21.86 11.42
CA LEU A 34 -17.90 20.81 10.67
C LEU A 34 -17.03 20.19 9.55
N ARG A 35 -15.77 19.92 9.89
CA ARG A 35 -14.78 19.30 9.00
C ARG A 35 -14.18 18.07 9.65
N GLN A 36 -13.94 17.04 8.84
CA GLN A 36 -13.08 15.91 9.18
C GLN A 36 -11.71 16.21 8.57
N ILE A 37 -10.67 16.33 9.40
CA ILE A 37 -9.32 16.71 8.93
C ILE A 37 -8.35 15.58 9.29
N GLY A 38 -8.31 14.58 8.41
CA GLY A 38 -7.49 13.38 8.57
C GLY A 38 -6.42 13.24 7.49
N ALA A 39 -5.93 12.02 7.36
CA ALA A 39 -5.06 11.54 6.29
C ALA A 39 -5.23 10.02 6.18
N GLY A 40 -4.45 9.37 5.33
CA GLY A 40 -4.39 7.91 5.26
C GLY A 40 -4.20 7.23 6.61
N ASP A 41 -3.48 7.88 7.54
CA ASP A 41 -3.22 7.42 8.91
C ASP A 41 -4.49 7.14 9.73
N SER A 42 -5.63 7.79 9.41
CA SER A 42 -6.88 7.65 10.17
C SER A 42 -7.92 6.77 9.48
N VAL A 43 -7.71 6.39 8.21
CA VAL A 43 -8.66 5.61 7.40
C VAL A 43 -8.98 4.26 8.04
N SER A 44 -7.97 3.52 8.51
CA SER A 44 -8.21 2.24 9.21
C SER A 44 -9.05 2.44 10.48
N ALA A 45 -8.79 3.51 11.25
CA ALA A 45 -9.52 3.79 12.48
C ALA A 45 -10.97 4.28 12.21
N ARG A 46 -11.22 4.85 11.03
CA ARG A 46 -12.55 5.22 10.54
C ARG A 46 -13.40 4.00 10.19
N TYR A 47 -12.86 3.05 9.40
CA TYR A 47 -13.66 1.95 8.85
C TYR A 47 -13.67 0.65 9.70
N LEU A 48 -12.61 0.34 10.46
CA LEU A 48 -12.57 -0.88 11.29
C LEU A 48 -13.75 -0.97 12.29
N PRO A 49 -14.18 0.12 12.97
CA PRO A 49 -15.36 0.08 13.82
C PRO A 49 -16.62 -0.39 13.10
N LEU A 50 -16.87 0.09 11.87
CA LEU A 50 -18.03 -0.31 11.07
C LEU A 50 -17.93 -1.78 10.67
N MET A 51 -16.75 -2.21 10.21
CA MET A 51 -16.49 -3.62 9.87
C MET A 51 -16.67 -4.57 11.05
N LEU A 52 -16.23 -4.18 12.24
CA LEU A 52 -16.40 -4.99 13.44
C LEU A 52 -17.89 -5.22 13.74
N TRP A 53 -18.73 -4.22 13.54
CA TRP A 53 -20.18 -4.36 13.71
C TRP A 53 -20.85 -5.15 12.59
N HIS A 54 -20.39 -5.02 11.35
CA HIS A 54 -21.01 -5.67 10.18
C HIS A 54 -20.54 -7.11 9.97
N ASP A 55 -19.23 -7.35 9.98
CA ASP A 55 -18.61 -8.64 9.64
C ASP A 55 -18.07 -9.40 10.86
N GLY A 56 -17.92 -8.74 12.02
CA GLY A 56 -17.33 -9.35 13.21
C GLY A 56 -15.84 -9.66 13.09
N THR A 57 -15.12 -9.01 12.16
CA THR A 57 -13.69 -9.26 11.89
C THR A 57 -12.86 -7.98 11.84
N LEU A 58 -11.56 -8.12 12.13
CA LEU A 58 -10.54 -7.08 11.95
C LEU A 58 -9.84 -7.18 10.59
N ALA A 59 -10.10 -8.24 9.82
CA ALA A 59 -9.56 -8.44 8.49
C ALA A 59 -10.47 -7.74 7.45
N PRO A 60 -9.97 -6.78 6.66
CA PRO A 60 -10.75 -6.11 5.62
C PRO A 60 -11.42 -7.07 4.62
N GLY A 61 -10.80 -8.19 4.28
CA GLY A 61 -11.42 -9.23 3.43
C GLY A 61 -12.07 -8.68 2.16
N ALA A 62 -13.36 -9.01 1.97
CA ALA A 62 -14.18 -8.52 0.85
C ALA A 62 -14.43 -7.00 0.86
N GLN A 63 -14.30 -6.35 2.02
CA GLN A 63 -14.48 -4.92 2.22
C GLN A 63 -13.20 -4.10 2.04
N SER A 64 -12.11 -4.74 1.59
CA SER A 64 -10.82 -4.09 1.36
C SER A 64 -10.89 -2.83 0.50
N ARG A 65 -11.87 -2.70 -0.41
CA ARG A 65 -12.11 -1.46 -1.19
C ARG A 65 -12.53 -0.26 -0.34
N LEU A 66 -13.34 -0.47 0.70
CA LEU A 66 -13.71 0.60 1.63
C LEU A 66 -12.47 1.10 2.38
N PHE A 67 -11.60 0.17 2.79
CA PHE A 67 -10.34 0.49 3.44
C PHE A 67 -9.37 1.19 2.51
N ALA A 68 -9.30 0.76 1.27
CA ALA A 68 -8.48 1.40 0.26
C ALA A 68 -8.99 2.82 -0.04
N HIS A 69 -10.27 3.10 0.22
CA HIS A 69 -10.89 4.41 0.02
C HIS A 69 -10.57 4.98 -1.37
N GLY A 70 -10.75 4.15 -2.41
CA GLY A 70 -10.46 4.48 -3.81
C GLY A 70 -8.98 4.58 -4.17
N HIS A 71 -8.06 4.36 -3.24
CA HIS A 71 -6.64 4.20 -3.55
C HIS A 71 -6.32 2.78 -4.03
N PRO A 72 -5.26 2.60 -4.83
CA PRO A 72 -4.78 1.27 -5.18
C PRO A 72 -4.19 0.58 -3.94
N MET A 73 -4.60 -0.66 -3.68
CA MET A 73 -4.16 -1.47 -2.52
C MET A 73 -2.77 -2.07 -2.68
N ALA A 74 -2.25 -2.09 -3.90
CA ALA A 74 -0.90 -2.49 -4.21
C ALA A 74 -0.21 -1.36 -4.97
N LEU A 75 1.11 -1.24 -4.80
CA LEU A 75 2.04 -0.77 -5.83
C LEU A 75 1.48 -0.98 -7.24
N PRO A 76 0.87 -0.01 -7.98
CA PRO A 76 0.77 -0.21 -9.42
C PRO A 76 2.20 -0.10 -9.93
N ARG A 77 2.95 -1.20 -9.84
CA ARG A 77 4.37 -1.28 -10.23
C ARG A 77 4.52 -1.02 -11.74
N TYR A 78 3.42 -0.99 -12.48
CA TYR A 78 3.35 -0.98 -13.94
C TYR A 78 2.34 0.02 -14.50
N ARG A 79 2.44 1.30 -14.09
CA ARG A 79 1.90 2.39 -14.91
C ARG A 79 3.05 3.11 -15.60
N PRO A 80 3.12 3.12 -16.95
CA PRO A 80 4.04 3.99 -17.65
C PRO A 80 3.65 5.44 -17.37
N ALA A 81 4.66 6.27 -17.49
CA ALA A 81 4.49 7.69 -17.48
C ALA A 81 3.61 8.11 -18.68
N ASN A 82 2.92 9.23 -18.56
CA ASN A 82 2.26 9.90 -19.69
C ASN A 82 3.30 10.30 -20.75
N ASP A 83 2.83 10.85 -21.85
CA ASP A 83 3.66 11.31 -22.98
C ASP A 83 4.71 12.38 -22.58
N GLU A 84 4.63 12.93 -21.36
CA GLU A 84 5.62 13.85 -20.78
C GLU A 84 6.61 13.18 -19.81
N GLY A 85 6.62 11.85 -19.69
CA GLY A 85 7.48 11.16 -18.73
C GLY A 85 7.00 11.22 -17.27
N LYS A 86 5.75 11.62 -16.99
CA LYS A 86 5.19 11.74 -15.62
C LYS A 86 4.09 10.72 -15.34
N ALA A 87 4.08 10.09 -14.17
CA ALA A 87 2.95 9.26 -13.75
C ALA A 87 1.64 10.07 -13.77
N VAL A 88 0.58 9.54 -14.40
CA VAL A 88 -0.65 10.31 -14.72
C VAL A 88 -1.35 10.89 -13.48
N TYR A 89 -1.25 10.32 -12.27
CA TYR A 89 -1.67 11.00 -11.03
C TYR A 89 -0.89 10.53 -9.80
N PHE A 90 -0.72 11.46 -8.86
CA PHE A 90 -0.12 11.34 -7.53
C PHE A 90 -1.20 10.91 -6.51
N GLU A 91 -1.83 9.75 -6.70
CA GLU A 91 -2.53 9.13 -5.58
C GLU A 91 -1.62 8.03 -5.02
N PRO A 92 -1.08 8.23 -3.80
CA PRO A 92 -0.26 7.19 -3.20
C PRO A 92 -1.11 5.93 -3.06
N THR A 93 -0.47 4.78 -3.14
CA THR A 93 -1.10 3.54 -2.69
C THR A 93 -1.67 3.69 -1.30
N ALA A 94 -2.66 2.88 -0.96
CA ALA A 94 -3.22 2.78 0.38
C ALA A 94 -2.14 2.30 1.36
N TYR A 95 -1.20 3.17 1.75
CA TYR A 95 -0.02 2.85 2.55
C TYR A 95 -0.40 2.46 3.99
N TRP A 96 -1.64 2.74 4.38
CA TRP A 96 -2.27 2.29 5.62
C TRP A 96 -2.78 0.85 5.57
N LEU A 97 -2.67 0.18 4.41
CA LEU A 97 -2.92 -1.24 4.24
C LEU A 97 -1.61 -1.99 4.00
N ILE A 98 -1.49 -3.16 4.62
CA ILE A 98 -0.38 -4.09 4.46
C ILE A 98 -0.91 -5.51 4.28
N ARG A 99 -0.04 -6.42 3.86
CA ARG A 99 -0.33 -7.86 3.85
C ARG A 99 0.31 -8.53 5.05
N THR A 100 -0.43 -9.39 5.72
CA THR A 100 0.07 -10.25 6.80
C THR A 100 1.01 -11.33 6.25
N ARG A 101 1.61 -12.14 7.13
CA ARG A 101 2.43 -13.31 6.72
C ARG A 101 1.63 -14.28 5.83
N GLU A 102 0.34 -14.40 6.11
CA GLU A 102 -0.64 -15.23 5.40
C GLU A 102 -1.23 -14.53 4.16
N HIS A 103 -0.71 -13.36 3.79
CA HIS A 103 -1.12 -12.53 2.64
C HIS A 103 -2.52 -11.91 2.72
N GLU A 104 -3.15 -11.96 3.90
CA GLU A 104 -4.40 -11.25 4.15
C GLU A 104 -4.14 -9.76 4.26
N LEU A 105 -5.03 -8.93 3.73
CA LEU A 105 -4.94 -7.49 3.94
C LEU A 105 -5.19 -7.17 5.41
N ALA A 106 -4.51 -6.18 5.94
CA ALA A 106 -4.66 -5.72 7.30
C ALA A 106 -4.30 -4.24 7.43
N SER A 107 -4.79 -3.60 8.50
CA SER A 107 -4.37 -2.25 8.84
C SER A 107 -2.88 -2.23 9.20
N PHE A 108 -2.13 -1.32 8.58
CA PHE A 108 -0.77 -0.98 8.98
C PHE A 108 -0.72 -0.49 10.43
N TYR A 109 -1.74 0.30 10.81
CA TYR A 109 -1.84 0.91 12.12
C TYR A 109 -2.45 -0.04 13.17
N PRO A 110 -1.95 0.00 14.41
CA PRO A 110 -2.51 -0.74 15.54
C PRO A 110 -4.02 -0.59 15.76
N VAL A 111 -4.64 -1.68 16.23
CA VAL A 111 -6.10 -1.81 16.39
C VAL A 111 -6.69 -1.17 17.66
N VAL A 112 -5.87 -0.58 18.53
CA VAL A 112 -6.36 -0.04 19.82
C VAL A 112 -7.36 1.10 19.62
N THR A 113 -7.03 2.10 18.80
CA THR A 113 -7.95 3.22 18.51
C THR A 113 -9.30 2.75 17.94
N PRO A 114 -9.36 1.93 16.88
CA PRO A 114 -10.64 1.46 16.35
C PRO A 114 -11.44 0.63 17.36
N LEU A 115 -10.79 -0.24 18.14
CA LEU A 115 -11.48 -1.01 19.19
C LEU A 115 -12.05 -0.12 20.30
N LEU A 116 -11.31 0.94 20.67
CA LEU A 116 -11.72 1.87 21.71
C LEU A 116 -12.97 2.68 21.29
N VAL A 117 -13.07 3.06 20.02
CA VAL A 117 -14.23 3.82 19.50
C VAL A 117 -15.35 2.95 18.94
N ALA A 118 -15.13 1.65 18.73
CA ALA A 118 -16.14 0.74 18.16
C ALA A 118 -17.51 0.84 18.83
N PRO A 119 -17.65 0.93 20.17
CA PRO A 119 -18.96 1.09 20.80
C PRO A 119 -19.73 2.35 20.35
N LEU A 120 -19.02 3.43 19.98
CA LEU A 120 -19.63 4.68 19.52
C LEU A 120 -20.25 4.53 18.11
N TYR A 121 -19.77 3.57 17.32
CA TYR A 121 -20.22 3.32 15.95
C TYR A 121 -21.46 2.41 15.89
N ALA A 122 -21.91 1.84 17.01
CA ALA A 122 -23.06 0.94 17.00
C ALA A 122 -24.32 1.57 16.38
N PRO A 123 -24.74 2.80 16.73
CA PRO A 123 -25.92 3.42 16.12
C PRO A 123 -25.77 3.64 14.60
N ALA A 124 -24.56 3.98 14.15
CA ALA A 124 -24.24 4.18 12.74
C ALA A 124 -24.35 2.86 11.95
N ALA A 125 -23.83 1.77 12.51
CA ALA A 125 -23.95 0.44 11.89
C ALA A 125 -25.41 0.01 11.76
N HIS A 126 -26.23 0.15 12.81
CA HIS A 126 -27.66 -0.17 12.75
C HIS A 126 -28.43 0.70 11.74
N TRP A 127 -28.02 1.96 11.55
CA TRP A 127 -28.61 2.81 10.51
C TRP A 127 -28.23 2.33 9.10
N LEU A 128 -26.98 1.93 8.89
CA LEU A 128 -26.52 1.36 7.62
C LEU A 128 -27.20 0.01 7.31
N ASP A 129 -27.47 -0.82 8.33
CA ASP A 129 -28.24 -2.06 8.15
C ASP A 129 -29.67 -1.78 7.62
N ALA A 130 -30.26 -0.66 8.02
CA ALA A 130 -31.59 -0.25 7.58
C ALA A 130 -31.61 0.47 6.23
N GLN A 131 -30.57 1.24 5.89
CA GLN A 131 -30.51 2.08 4.68
C GLN A 131 -29.66 1.49 3.55
N GLY A 132 -28.85 0.49 3.84
CA GLY A 132 -27.93 -0.17 2.92
C GLY A 132 -26.47 0.28 3.06
N TRP A 133 -25.58 -0.69 2.87
CA TRP A 133 -24.12 -0.54 2.95
C TRP A 133 -23.48 -0.12 1.60
N GLN A 134 -24.12 0.79 0.88
CA GLN A 134 -23.64 1.25 -0.44
C GLN A 134 -22.97 2.63 -0.34
N GLN A 135 -22.16 2.96 -1.35
CA GLN A 135 -21.70 4.33 -1.52
C GLN A 135 -22.83 5.22 -2.09
N PRO A 136 -22.97 6.46 -1.63
CA PRO A 136 -22.08 7.19 -0.71
C PRO A 136 -22.44 7.05 0.80
N GLN A 137 -23.46 6.27 1.17
CA GLN A 137 -23.96 6.23 2.54
C GLN A 137 -22.88 5.81 3.55
N VAL A 138 -22.11 4.77 3.23
CA VAL A 138 -21.06 4.24 4.11
C VAL A 138 -19.97 5.28 4.37
N ASP A 139 -19.39 5.87 3.32
CA ASP A 139 -18.34 6.89 3.47
C ASP A 139 -18.84 8.10 4.26
N ARG A 140 -20.05 8.58 3.96
CA ARG A 140 -20.65 9.72 4.66
C ARG A 140 -20.78 9.44 6.16
N VAL A 141 -21.35 8.30 6.53
CA VAL A 141 -21.51 7.92 7.94
C VAL A 141 -20.14 7.76 8.61
N ALA A 142 -19.18 7.16 7.91
CA ALA A 142 -17.84 6.95 8.42
C ALA A 142 -17.10 8.27 8.71
N GLU A 143 -17.16 9.26 7.81
CA GLU A 143 -16.57 10.60 8.03
C GLU A 143 -17.19 11.31 9.25
N TRP A 144 -18.52 11.29 9.38
CA TRP A 144 -19.23 11.87 10.52
C TRP A 144 -18.83 11.18 11.83
N MET A 145 -18.83 9.85 11.85
CA MET A 145 -18.48 9.08 13.04
C MET A 145 -17.02 9.26 13.44
N GLU A 146 -16.11 9.36 12.47
CA GLU A 146 -14.71 9.65 12.73
C GLU A 146 -14.54 10.98 13.44
N LYS A 147 -15.16 12.04 12.90
CA LYS A 147 -15.10 13.39 13.49
C LYS A 147 -15.69 13.41 14.91
N LEU A 148 -16.87 12.83 15.09
CA LEU A 148 -17.56 12.82 16.39
C LEU A 148 -16.79 11.99 17.43
N ALA A 149 -16.26 10.83 17.04
CA ALA A 149 -15.47 10.00 17.94
C ALA A 149 -14.14 10.69 18.31
N ALA A 150 -13.40 11.24 17.35
CA ALA A 150 -12.15 11.95 17.59
C ALA A 150 -12.33 13.15 18.53
N SER A 151 -13.33 13.99 18.26
CA SER A 151 -13.64 15.14 19.11
C SER A 151 -14.07 14.74 20.52
N LEU A 152 -14.79 13.62 20.69
CA LEU A 152 -15.14 13.09 22.00
C LEU A 152 -13.89 12.60 22.76
N LEU A 153 -12.99 11.85 22.12
CA LEU A 153 -11.73 11.40 22.76
C LEU A 153 -10.87 12.58 23.22
N ALA A 154 -10.68 13.59 22.38
CA ALA A 154 -9.93 14.79 22.71
C ALA A 154 -10.59 15.60 23.85
N ALA A 155 -11.93 15.68 23.87
CA ALA A 155 -12.68 16.34 24.95
C ALA A 155 -12.51 15.59 26.27
N LEU A 156 -12.58 14.26 26.26
CA LEU A 156 -12.32 13.42 27.43
C LEU A 156 -10.88 13.56 27.92
N ALA A 157 -9.89 13.57 27.03
CA ALA A 157 -8.49 13.82 27.38
C ALA A 157 -8.33 15.19 28.08
N SER A 158 -8.98 16.22 27.55
CA SER A 158 -8.99 17.58 28.14
C SER A 158 -9.60 17.60 29.55
N VAL A 159 -10.67 16.84 29.76
CA VAL A 159 -11.28 16.66 31.09
C VAL A 159 -10.35 15.90 32.04
N LEU A 160 -9.66 14.86 31.57
CA LEU A 160 -8.70 14.13 32.40
C LEU A 160 -7.53 15.02 32.82
N VAL A 161 -7.01 15.87 31.92
CA VAL A 161 -6.00 16.89 32.26
C VAL A 161 -6.54 17.87 33.30
N PHE A 162 -7.78 18.38 33.13
CA PHE A 162 -8.41 19.23 34.13
C PHE A 162 -8.53 18.55 35.50
N LEU A 163 -8.99 17.30 35.55
CA LEU A 163 -9.14 16.52 36.78
C LEU A 163 -7.78 16.23 37.44
N LEU A 164 -6.76 15.93 36.62
CA LEU A 164 -5.38 15.73 37.07
C LEU A 164 -4.86 16.99 37.78
N LEU A 165 -5.00 18.16 37.18
CA LEU A 165 -4.51 19.42 37.77
C LEU A 165 -5.37 19.87 38.96
N ARG A 166 -6.68 19.64 38.91
CA ARG A 166 -7.60 19.96 40.01
C ARG A 166 -7.31 19.10 41.25
N ARG A 167 -6.88 17.86 41.06
CA ARG A 167 -6.45 16.95 42.14
C ARG A 167 -5.23 17.47 42.90
N GLU A 168 -4.38 18.24 42.25
CA GLU A 168 -3.22 18.90 42.87
C GLU A 168 -3.58 20.26 43.49
N ASP A 169 -4.88 20.58 43.62
CA ASP A 169 -5.40 21.87 44.10
C ASP A 169 -4.82 23.07 43.33
N ASN A 170 -4.48 22.87 42.04
CA ASN A 170 -3.89 23.92 41.22
C ASN A 170 -4.97 24.92 40.77
N PRO A 171 -4.89 26.22 41.14
CA PRO A 171 -5.89 27.21 40.73
C PRO A 171 -5.88 27.48 39.21
N TRP A 172 -4.81 27.12 38.51
CA TRP A 172 -4.71 27.19 37.05
C TRP A 172 -5.20 25.93 36.33
N CYS A 173 -5.84 24.99 37.03
CA CYS A 173 -6.33 23.74 36.42
C CYS A 173 -7.23 23.96 35.19
N LEU A 174 -8.19 24.88 35.26
CA LEU A 174 -9.07 25.18 34.12
C LEU A 174 -8.33 25.93 32.99
N PRO A 175 -7.62 27.06 33.24
CA PRO A 175 -6.85 27.73 32.19
C PRO A 175 -5.85 26.82 31.48
N LEU A 176 -5.14 25.94 32.21
CA LEU A 176 -4.16 25.03 31.61
C LEU A 176 -4.84 23.89 30.84
N ALA A 177 -5.99 23.39 31.29
CA ALA A 177 -6.77 22.43 30.52
C ALA A 177 -7.33 23.03 29.23
N LEU A 178 -7.73 24.32 29.25
CA LEU A 178 -8.14 25.04 28.05
C LEU A 178 -6.94 25.34 27.13
N ALA A 179 -5.77 25.65 27.69
CA ALA A 179 -4.53 25.82 26.92
C ALA A 179 -4.08 24.50 26.27
N PHE A 180 -4.25 23.36 26.95
CA PHE A 180 -4.08 22.03 26.37
C PHE A 180 -5.08 21.81 25.23
N ALA A 181 -6.39 21.98 25.51
CA ALA A 181 -7.47 21.71 24.58
C ALA A 181 -7.37 22.54 23.29
N PHE A 182 -7.13 23.85 23.41
CA PHE A 182 -7.23 24.80 22.30
C PHE A 182 -5.90 25.41 21.88
N GLY A 183 -4.88 25.38 22.73
CA GLY A 183 -3.56 25.96 22.43
C GLY A 183 -2.54 24.95 21.89
N THR A 184 -2.96 23.72 21.61
CA THR A 184 -2.06 22.66 21.13
C THR A 184 -2.69 21.86 20.00
N ASN A 185 -1.90 20.94 19.44
CA ASN A 185 -2.35 20.00 18.44
C ASN A 185 -3.48 19.06 18.92
N THR A 186 -3.86 19.04 20.20
CA THR A 186 -5.09 18.38 20.64
C THR A 186 -6.31 18.91 19.87
N TRP A 187 -6.39 20.22 19.61
CA TRP A 187 -7.47 20.78 18.79
C TRP A 187 -7.33 20.33 17.33
N MET A 188 -6.20 20.60 16.70
CA MET A 188 -6.10 20.47 15.24
C MET A 188 -5.82 19.05 14.74
N ILE A 189 -5.24 18.18 15.56
CA ILE A 189 -4.97 16.77 15.21
C ILE A 189 -5.98 15.88 15.91
N SER A 190 -5.91 15.78 17.24
CA SER A 190 -6.64 14.75 17.99
C SER A 190 -8.16 14.88 17.91
N SER A 191 -8.70 16.08 17.74
CA SER A 191 -10.14 16.31 17.71
C SER A 191 -10.75 16.37 16.30
N GLN A 192 -9.93 16.29 15.24
CA GLN A 192 -10.39 16.45 13.85
C GLN A 192 -10.57 15.13 13.10
N ALA A 193 -9.86 14.09 13.48
CA ALA A 193 -9.90 12.77 12.86
C ALA A 193 -9.32 11.71 13.81
N LEU A 194 -9.54 10.41 13.53
CA LEU A 194 -9.13 9.31 14.41
C LEU A 194 -7.66 8.95 14.25
N TRP A 195 -6.79 9.94 14.41
CA TRP A 195 -5.36 9.71 14.56
C TRP A 195 -5.08 8.93 15.84
N GLN A 196 -4.03 8.12 15.84
CA GLN A 196 -3.57 7.40 17.05
C GLN A 196 -3.28 8.34 18.22
N HIS A 197 -2.99 9.61 17.92
CA HIS A 197 -2.62 10.65 18.88
C HIS A 197 -3.73 10.98 19.88
N GLY A 198 -4.99 11.06 19.45
CA GLY A 198 -6.09 11.39 20.35
C GLY A 198 -6.32 10.29 21.40
N SER A 199 -6.23 9.02 20.98
CA SER A 199 -6.23 7.88 21.90
C SER A 199 -5.00 7.87 22.81
N GLY A 200 -3.82 8.23 22.27
CA GLY A 200 -2.57 8.36 23.03
C GLY A 200 -2.70 9.38 24.16
N GLU A 201 -3.15 10.60 23.86
CA GLU A 201 -3.38 11.66 24.85
C GLU A 201 -4.38 11.23 25.93
N LEU A 202 -5.48 10.57 25.55
CA LEU A 202 -6.47 10.05 26.49
C LEU A 202 -5.86 9.02 27.45
N LEU A 203 -5.12 8.05 26.91
CA LEU A 203 -4.50 6.97 27.69
C LEU A 203 -3.39 7.51 28.60
N ILE A 204 -2.56 8.44 28.11
CA ILE A 204 -1.50 9.10 28.89
C ILE A 204 -2.11 9.95 30.02
N ALA A 205 -3.13 10.77 29.72
CA ALA A 205 -3.81 11.58 30.74
C ALA A 205 -4.46 10.70 31.82
N LEU A 206 -5.08 9.57 31.42
CA LEU A 206 -5.62 8.58 32.35
C LEU A 206 -4.52 7.94 33.20
N ALA A 207 -3.41 7.54 32.59
CA ALA A 207 -2.28 6.94 33.29
C ALA A 207 -1.68 7.91 34.33
N LEU A 208 -1.51 9.19 33.99
CA LEU A 208 -1.07 10.24 34.91
C LEU A 208 -2.05 10.43 36.08
N LEU A 209 -3.35 10.45 35.80
CA LEU A 209 -4.37 10.57 36.84
C LEU A 209 -4.33 9.37 37.82
N LEU A 210 -4.13 8.15 37.29
CA LEU A 210 -4.07 6.92 38.07
C LEU A 210 -2.78 6.80 38.90
N VAL A 211 -1.62 7.10 38.31
CA VAL A 211 -0.31 6.97 38.99
C VAL A 211 -0.14 7.99 40.12
N LEU A 212 -0.79 9.16 40.01
CA LEU A 212 -0.83 10.20 41.04
C LEU A 212 -1.97 10.03 42.04
N ALA A 213 -2.86 9.05 41.84
CA ALA A 213 -3.89 8.68 42.80
C ALA A 213 -3.34 7.82 43.95
N PRO A 214 -4.02 7.75 45.12
CA PRO A 214 -3.60 6.86 46.18
C PRO A 214 -3.71 5.42 45.68
N ALA A 215 -2.62 4.67 45.83
CA ALA A 215 -2.50 3.32 45.30
C ALA A 215 -3.53 2.39 45.94
N ASN A 216 -4.26 1.65 45.09
CA ASN A 216 -5.06 0.49 45.48
C ASN A 216 -4.99 -0.55 44.35
N ALA A 217 -5.33 -1.81 44.65
CA ALA A 217 -5.20 -2.91 43.71
C ALA A 217 -5.93 -2.65 42.37
N ALA A 218 -7.17 -2.15 42.43
CA ALA A 218 -7.98 -1.89 41.23
C ALA A 218 -7.39 -0.79 40.33
N ARG A 219 -6.90 0.32 40.91
CA ARG A 219 -6.26 1.41 40.16
C ARG A 219 -4.93 0.99 39.57
N LEU A 220 -4.15 0.19 40.30
CA LEU A 220 -2.89 -0.35 39.81
C LEU A 220 -3.12 -1.33 38.66
N ALA A 221 -4.13 -2.20 38.77
CA ALA A 221 -4.53 -3.07 37.66
C ALA A 221 -4.98 -2.26 36.44
N LEU A 222 -5.86 -1.26 36.64
CA LEU A 222 -6.27 -0.39 35.55
C LEU A 222 -5.08 0.35 34.92
N LEU A 223 -4.14 0.85 35.73
CA LEU A 223 -2.91 1.49 35.24
C LEU A 223 -2.07 0.53 34.40
N GLY A 224 -1.95 -0.74 34.81
CA GLY A 224 -1.24 -1.77 34.05
C GLY A 224 -1.89 -2.03 32.70
N GLY A 225 -3.22 -2.14 32.66
CA GLY A 225 -3.96 -2.28 31.41
C GLY A 225 -3.81 -1.06 30.49
N VAL A 226 -3.93 0.15 31.04
CA VAL A 226 -3.73 1.41 30.31
C VAL A 226 -2.30 1.51 29.76
N CYS A 227 -1.27 1.12 30.52
CA CYS A 227 0.12 1.12 30.05
C CYS A 227 0.32 0.21 28.84
N VAL A 228 -0.30 -0.98 28.83
CA VAL A 228 -0.25 -1.89 27.67
C VAL A 228 -1.01 -1.30 26.49
N LEU A 229 -2.23 -0.80 26.69
CA LEU A 229 -3.02 -0.18 25.63
C LEU A 229 -2.32 1.04 25.01
N MET A 230 -1.63 1.83 25.83
CA MET A 230 -0.84 2.97 25.40
C MET A 230 0.31 2.54 24.48
N ALA A 231 1.13 1.58 24.92
CA ALA A 231 2.22 1.03 24.11
C ALA A 231 1.70 0.31 22.83
N ALA A 232 0.56 -0.36 22.93
CA ALA A 232 -0.07 -1.06 21.82
C ALA A 232 -0.71 -0.10 20.81
N ASN A 233 -1.27 1.03 21.27
CA ASN A 233 -1.83 2.06 20.40
C ASN A 233 -0.74 2.75 19.60
N ARG A 234 0.37 3.10 20.25
CA ARG A 234 1.51 3.74 19.60
C ARG A 234 2.82 3.27 20.26
N PRO A 235 3.65 2.44 19.58
CA PRO A 235 4.85 1.85 20.20
C PRO A 235 5.80 2.84 20.89
N PRO A 236 6.05 4.05 20.36
CA PRO A 236 6.87 5.05 21.05
C PRO A 236 6.35 5.47 22.44
N ASP A 237 5.03 5.42 22.67
CA ASP A 237 4.43 5.72 23.98
C ASP A 237 4.72 4.62 25.03
N GLY A 238 5.25 3.48 24.57
CA GLY A 238 5.86 2.48 25.44
C GLY A 238 6.98 3.04 26.32
N LEU A 239 7.67 4.11 25.90
CA LEU A 239 8.65 4.80 26.75
C LEU A 239 8.00 5.46 27.97
N ILE A 240 6.80 6.04 27.81
CA ILE A 240 6.03 6.62 28.92
C ILE A 240 5.48 5.49 29.80
N ALA A 241 4.99 4.40 29.20
CA ALA A 241 4.50 3.22 29.94
C ALA A 241 5.59 2.64 30.83
N ALA A 242 6.80 2.48 30.28
CA ALA A 242 7.98 2.01 30.99
C ALA A 242 8.38 2.96 32.13
N ALA A 243 8.40 4.27 31.88
CA ALA A 243 8.69 5.27 32.91
C ALA A 243 7.70 5.19 34.09
N ILE A 244 6.41 5.03 33.82
CA ILE A 244 5.38 4.83 34.85
C ILE A 244 5.60 3.51 35.60
N GLY A 245 5.90 2.41 34.90
CA GLY A 245 6.19 1.12 35.52
C GLY A 245 7.41 1.18 36.45
N VAL A 246 8.50 1.81 36.00
CA VAL A 246 9.72 2.04 36.78
C VAL A 246 9.41 2.89 38.02
N PHE A 247 8.60 3.94 37.88
CA PHE A 247 8.17 4.75 39.03
C PHE A 247 7.37 3.94 40.05
N VAL A 248 6.42 3.10 39.61
CA VAL A 248 5.64 2.23 40.51
C VAL A 248 6.55 1.24 41.23
N LEU A 249 7.48 0.61 40.50
CA LEU A 249 8.47 -0.31 41.06
C LEU A 249 9.32 0.36 42.14
N TRP A 250 9.86 1.55 41.86
CA TRP A 250 10.69 2.31 42.79
C TRP A 250 9.92 2.83 44.01
N ARG A 251 8.66 3.25 43.82
CA ARG A 251 7.83 3.78 44.91
C ARG A 251 7.36 2.68 45.86
N ASN A 252 6.90 1.55 45.33
CA ASN A 252 6.46 0.41 46.13
C ASN A 252 6.43 -0.88 45.29
N TRP A 253 7.48 -1.70 45.41
CA TRP A 253 7.58 -2.97 44.68
C TRP A 253 6.39 -3.93 44.95
N ARG A 254 5.75 -3.85 46.12
CA ARG A 254 4.55 -4.66 46.45
C ARG A 254 3.33 -4.31 45.60
N SER A 255 3.35 -3.17 44.91
CA SER A 255 2.28 -2.75 43.99
C SER A 255 2.43 -3.35 42.59
N VAL A 256 3.60 -3.90 42.25
CA VAL A 256 3.92 -4.44 40.91
C VAL A 256 3.03 -5.62 40.51
N PRO A 257 2.69 -6.59 41.39
CA PRO A 257 1.82 -7.70 40.99
C PRO A 257 0.45 -7.25 40.48
N TRP A 258 -0.13 -6.19 41.06
CA TRP A 258 -1.41 -5.64 40.60
C TRP A 258 -1.30 -4.96 39.24
N LEU A 259 -0.19 -4.24 39.01
CA LEU A 259 0.12 -3.65 37.71
C LEU A 259 0.24 -4.75 36.64
N VAL A 260 1.00 -5.81 36.92
CA VAL A 260 1.19 -6.94 36.01
C VAL A 260 -0.12 -7.69 35.77
N ALA A 261 -0.93 -7.91 36.81
CA ALA A 261 -2.23 -8.57 36.68
C ALA A 261 -3.17 -7.82 35.72
N GLY A 262 -3.22 -6.50 35.81
CA GLY A 262 -4.03 -5.69 34.89
C GLY A 262 -3.46 -5.57 33.48
N ALA A 263 -2.14 -5.66 33.34
CA ALA A 263 -1.45 -5.68 32.04
C ALA A 263 -1.65 -7.01 31.29
N ALA A 264 -1.85 -8.13 32.01
CA ALA A 264 -1.84 -9.48 31.43
C ALA A 264 -2.90 -9.68 30.33
N VAL A 265 -4.14 -9.25 30.56
CA VAL A 265 -5.25 -9.45 29.61
C VAL A 265 -5.04 -8.69 28.29
N PRO A 266 -4.86 -7.35 28.29
CA PRO A 266 -4.64 -6.63 27.02
C PRO A 266 -3.34 -7.07 26.33
N LEU A 267 -2.31 -7.48 27.08
CA LEU A 267 -1.07 -7.99 26.49
C LEU A 267 -1.30 -9.33 25.80
N ALA A 268 -2.02 -10.27 26.43
CA ALA A 268 -2.33 -11.55 25.82
C ALA A 268 -3.17 -11.40 24.54
N LEU A 269 -4.17 -10.52 24.55
CA LEU A 269 -4.99 -10.22 23.37
C LEU A 269 -4.16 -9.58 22.25
N LEU A 270 -3.29 -8.63 22.58
CA LEU A 270 -2.38 -8.01 21.62
C LEU A 270 -1.45 -9.04 20.99
N LEU A 271 -0.84 -9.91 21.80
CA LEU A 271 0.07 -10.95 21.33
C LEU A 271 -0.67 -11.97 20.45
N HIS A 272 -1.91 -12.33 20.82
CA HIS A 272 -2.74 -13.21 19.99
C HIS A 272 -3.00 -12.59 18.61
N TYR A 273 -3.37 -11.31 18.55
CA TYR A 273 -3.57 -10.60 17.28
C TYR A 273 -2.26 -10.43 16.49
N ASN A 274 -1.20 -9.94 17.13
CA ASN A 274 0.07 -9.64 16.45
C ASN A 274 0.79 -10.91 15.96
N LEU A 275 0.81 -11.99 16.76
CA LEU A 275 1.48 -13.22 16.36
C LEU A 275 0.58 -14.13 15.51
N GLY A 276 -0.72 -14.17 15.79
CA GLY A 276 -1.68 -15.03 15.11
C GLY A 276 -2.17 -14.49 13.77
N PHE A 277 -2.48 -13.19 13.69
CA PHE A 277 -3.01 -12.56 12.48
C PHE A 277 -1.95 -11.78 11.70
N MET A 278 -1.12 -10.97 12.36
CA MET A 278 -0.08 -10.19 11.67
C MET A 278 1.18 -11.01 11.35
N GLY A 279 1.44 -12.08 12.12
CA GLY A 279 2.67 -12.88 12.02
C GLY A 279 3.93 -12.18 12.54
N HIS A 280 3.81 -11.05 13.26
CA HIS A 280 4.95 -10.29 13.79
C HIS A 280 4.64 -9.62 15.14
N LEU A 281 5.59 -9.67 16.09
CA LEU A 281 5.40 -9.16 17.47
C LEU A 281 5.00 -7.67 17.53
N ALA A 282 5.59 -6.83 16.67
CA ALA A 282 5.30 -5.40 16.57
C ALA A 282 4.03 -5.07 15.76
N GLY A 283 3.23 -6.07 15.36
CA GLY A 283 2.09 -5.88 14.47
C GLY A 283 2.50 -5.33 13.11
N GLY A 284 1.65 -4.52 12.48
CA GLY A 284 1.88 -4.00 11.14
C GLY A 284 3.17 -3.20 10.95
N TYR A 285 3.63 -2.50 11.99
CA TYR A 285 4.91 -1.77 11.97
C TYR A 285 6.14 -2.65 11.80
N GLY A 286 6.07 -3.94 12.16
CA GLY A 286 7.18 -4.87 11.96
C GLY A 286 7.11 -5.68 10.68
N VAL A 287 5.98 -5.65 9.98
CA VAL A 287 5.79 -6.33 8.69
C VAL A 287 6.46 -5.53 7.56
N VAL A 288 6.40 -4.20 7.64
CA VAL A 288 7.01 -3.31 6.64
C VAL A 288 8.46 -3.03 7.02
N LYS A 289 9.40 -3.30 6.10
CA LYS A 289 10.79 -2.88 6.28
C LYS A 289 10.84 -1.35 6.35
N PRO A 290 11.46 -0.75 7.39
CA PRO A 290 11.68 0.69 7.40
C PRO A 290 12.49 1.10 6.15
N PRO A 291 12.23 2.27 5.56
CA PRO A 291 13.03 2.80 4.46
C PRO A 291 14.53 2.75 4.79
N VAL A 292 15.37 2.53 3.78
CA VAL A 292 16.82 2.72 3.90
C VAL A 292 17.02 4.17 4.39
N ASN A 293 17.66 4.35 5.54
CA ASN A 293 17.81 5.63 6.27
C ASN A 293 16.63 6.10 7.16
N PHE A 294 15.73 5.21 7.60
CA PHE A 294 14.68 5.58 8.58
C PHE A 294 15.23 6.17 9.89
N LEU A 295 16.48 5.83 10.27
CA LEU A 295 17.22 6.47 11.35
C LEU A 295 18.41 7.21 10.74
N GLN A 296 18.24 8.51 10.49
CA GLN A 296 19.32 9.44 10.16
C GLN A 296 20.08 9.76 11.43
N HIS A 297 21.41 9.67 11.39
CA HIS A 297 22.29 10.07 12.50
C HIS A 297 22.52 11.59 12.53
N ASP A 298 21.48 12.37 12.20
CA ASP A 298 21.50 13.83 12.20
C ASP A 298 20.69 14.37 13.38
N TRP A 299 21.30 15.28 14.13
CA TRP A 299 20.68 15.94 15.27
C TRP A 299 19.79 17.12 14.85
N SER A 300 19.82 17.53 13.57
CA SER A 300 18.97 18.59 13.02
C SER A 300 17.48 18.30 13.23
N GLY A 301 17.07 17.03 13.30
CA GLY A 301 15.69 16.64 13.58
C GLY A 301 15.19 17.09 14.95
N LEU A 302 16.05 17.24 15.96
CA LEU A 302 15.64 17.80 17.26
C LEU A 302 15.23 19.27 17.11
N ALA A 303 16.03 20.05 16.38
CA ALA A 303 15.67 21.43 16.06
C ALA A 303 14.41 21.46 15.18
N GLY A 304 14.27 20.52 14.26
CA GLY A 304 13.08 20.30 13.44
C GLY A 304 11.81 20.17 14.28
N LEU A 305 11.81 19.26 15.25
CA LEU A 305 10.69 18.97 16.14
C LEU A 305 10.34 20.13 17.09
N LEU A 306 11.32 20.92 17.52
CA LEU A 306 11.12 21.95 18.55
C LEU A 306 10.86 23.35 17.98
N VAL A 307 11.59 23.75 16.95
CA VAL A 307 11.67 25.15 16.50
C VAL A 307 11.55 25.35 14.99
N SER A 308 11.34 24.30 14.19
CA SER A 308 11.12 24.53 12.76
C SER A 308 9.88 25.39 12.50
N PRO A 309 9.93 26.30 11.52
CA PRO A 309 8.78 27.11 11.14
C PRO A 309 7.54 26.29 10.77
N ALA A 310 7.71 25.14 10.11
CA ALA A 310 6.60 24.33 9.63
C ALA A 310 6.05 23.32 10.65
N ARG A 311 6.87 22.84 11.59
CA ARG A 311 6.53 21.70 12.47
C ARG A 311 7.00 21.83 13.91
N GLY A 312 7.59 22.95 14.32
CA GLY A 312 8.18 23.11 15.65
C GLY A 312 7.15 23.22 16.78
N LEU A 313 7.32 22.43 17.85
CA LEU A 313 6.45 22.48 19.03
C LEU A 313 6.33 23.87 19.64
N LEU A 314 7.45 24.59 19.75
CA LEU A 314 7.47 25.93 20.33
C LEU A 314 6.98 27.02 19.37
N VAL A 315 6.86 26.70 18.09
CA VAL A 315 6.27 27.61 17.08
C VAL A 315 4.74 27.50 17.12
N PHE A 316 4.20 26.29 17.22
CA PHE A 316 2.75 26.04 17.24
C PHE A 316 2.13 26.14 18.64
N SER A 317 2.93 25.96 19.69
CA SER A 317 2.51 26.03 21.09
C SER A 317 3.55 26.76 21.97
N PRO A 318 3.85 28.05 21.71
CA PRO A 318 4.92 28.81 22.39
C PRO A 318 4.84 28.83 23.92
N PHE A 319 3.66 28.71 24.53
CA PHE A 319 3.55 28.67 25.99
C PHE A 319 4.27 27.46 26.62
N LEU A 320 4.52 26.39 25.86
CA LEU A 320 5.27 25.22 26.31
C LEU A 320 6.75 25.52 26.56
N ALA A 321 7.29 26.67 26.13
CA ALA A 321 8.62 27.11 26.53
C ALA A 321 8.76 27.26 28.06
N PHE A 322 7.64 27.52 28.76
CA PHE A 322 7.61 27.63 30.22
C PHE A 322 7.60 26.27 30.94
N VAL A 323 7.57 25.14 30.21
CA VAL A 323 7.70 23.79 30.80
C VAL A 323 8.98 23.69 31.62
N ALA A 324 10.08 24.32 31.19
CA ALA A 324 11.34 24.33 31.94
C ALA A 324 11.17 24.89 33.37
N VAL A 325 10.40 25.98 33.52
CA VAL A 325 10.12 26.60 34.83
C VAL A 325 9.28 25.66 35.71
N GLY A 326 8.24 25.07 35.13
CA GLY A 326 7.39 24.11 35.84
C GLY A 326 8.15 22.84 36.26
N LEU A 327 8.99 22.31 35.36
CA LEU A 327 9.82 21.13 35.59
C LEU A 327 10.80 21.35 36.75
N ILE A 328 11.48 22.51 36.81
CA ILE A 328 12.36 22.86 37.93
C ILE A 328 11.61 22.75 39.26
N GLN A 329 10.37 23.22 39.32
CA GLN A 329 9.54 23.13 40.53
C GLN A 329 9.13 21.69 40.85
N ARG A 330 8.78 20.88 39.82
CA ARG A 330 8.49 19.44 40.00
C ARG A 330 9.68 18.65 40.52
N LEU A 331 10.89 19.00 40.08
CA LEU A 331 12.14 18.36 40.51
C LEU A 331 12.55 18.77 41.94
N ARG A 332 12.18 19.97 42.37
CA ARG A 332 12.39 20.45 43.75
C ARG A 332 11.41 19.83 44.75
N ALA A 333 10.20 19.48 44.32
CA ALA A 333 9.18 18.89 45.17
C ALA A 333 9.41 17.38 45.38
N PRO A 334 9.69 16.90 46.62
CA PRO A 334 10.02 15.49 46.88
C PRO A 334 8.94 14.50 46.42
N GLN A 335 7.68 14.89 46.49
CA GLN A 335 6.53 14.03 46.17
C GLN A 335 6.41 13.73 44.66
N THR A 336 6.88 14.64 43.80
CA THR A 336 6.76 14.53 42.33
C THR A 336 8.10 14.32 41.64
N ARG A 337 9.23 14.54 42.33
CA ARG A 337 10.58 14.49 41.76
C ARG A 337 10.86 13.21 40.98
N ALA A 338 10.62 12.04 41.58
CA ALA A 338 10.92 10.77 40.94
C ALA A 338 10.10 10.56 39.65
N LEU A 339 8.80 10.89 39.68
CA LEU A 339 7.95 10.81 38.49
C LEU A 339 8.39 11.81 37.40
N ALA A 340 8.73 13.04 37.80
CA ALA A 340 9.20 14.06 36.88
C ALA A 340 10.50 13.65 36.17
N VAL A 341 11.44 13.01 36.88
CA VAL A 341 12.69 12.51 36.27
C VAL A 341 12.39 11.45 35.22
N VAL A 342 11.63 10.39 35.56
CA VAL A 342 11.38 9.29 34.60
C VAL A 342 10.58 9.74 33.39
N LEU A 343 9.59 10.62 33.59
CA LEU A 343 8.80 11.17 32.47
C LEU A 343 9.63 12.12 31.60
N THR A 344 10.56 12.89 32.19
CA THR A 344 11.48 13.72 31.40
C THR A 344 12.38 12.85 30.53
N LEU A 345 12.93 11.77 31.08
CA LEU A 345 13.73 10.82 30.31
C LEU A 345 12.93 10.16 29.19
N ALA A 346 11.67 9.80 29.43
CA ALA A 346 10.79 9.25 28.39
C ALA A 346 10.50 10.26 27.27
N VAL A 347 10.20 11.52 27.61
CA VAL A 347 9.99 12.60 26.64
C VAL A 347 11.24 12.86 25.81
N LEU A 348 12.42 12.91 26.44
CA LEU A 348 13.70 13.07 25.74
C LEU A 348 13.99 11.87 24.84
N GLY A 349 13.70 10.64 25.30
CA GLY A 349 13.84 9.43 24.50
C GLY A 349 12.96 9.44 23.25
N GLN A 350 11.70 9.89 23.38
CA GLN A 350 10.82 10.06 22.22
C GLN A 350 11.31 11.15 21.27
N LEU A 351 11.77 12.30 21.78
CA LEU A 351 12.34 13.37 20.95
C LEU A 351 13.54 12.88 20.15
N VAL A 352 14.44 12.13 20.80
CA VAL A 352 15.59 11.51 20.12
C VAL A 352 15.10 10.54 19.06
N LEU A 353 14.22 9.59 19.40
CA LEU A 353 13.68 8.61 18.46
C LEU A 353 13.08 9.28 17.20
N TYR A 354 12.21 10.27 17.40
CA TYR A 354 11.56 10.98 16.30
C TYR A 354 12.51 11.89 15.53
N SER A 355 13.55 12.43 16.16
CA SER A 355 14.54 13.26 15.46
C SER A 355 15.35 12.48 14.42
N GLN A 356 15.49 11.17 14.60
CA GLN A 356 16.21 10.32 13.65
C GLN A 356 15.35 9.95 12.43
N GLY A 357 14.02 10.13 12.49
CA GLY A 357 13.13 9.89 11.36
C GLY A 357 12.88 11.13 10.50
N ASP A 358 11.94 11.02 9.55
CA ASP A 358 11.36 12.20 8.91
C ASP A 358 10.48 12.96 9.91
N TRP A 359 11.13 13.83 10.69
CA TRP A 359 10.50 14.64 11.74
C TRP A 359 9.38 15.56 11.24
N ARG A 360 9.21 15.74 9.92
CA ARG A 360 8.07 16.48 9.35
C ARG A 360 6.74 15.75 9.57
N ALA A 361 6.78 14.44 9.85
CA ALA A 361 5.62 13.60 10.16
C ALA A 361 4.54 13.55 9.06
N GLY A 362 4.94 13.66 7.79
CA GLY A 362 4.03 13.67 6.63
C GLY A 362 3.19 14.95 6.51
N THR A 363 2.20 14.93 5.64
CA THR A 363 1.23 16.03 5.43
C THR A 363 0.29 16.14 6.63
N SER A 364 0.55 17.08 7.53
CA SER A 364 -0.23 17.28 8.76
C SER A 364 -0.03 18.67 9.34
N TRP A 365 -0.85 19.06 10.32
CA TRP A 365 -0.68 20.34 11.00
C TRP A 365 0.33 20.26 12.16
N GLY A 366 1.36 21.10 12.11
CA GLY A 366 2.30 21.31 13.22
C GLY A 366 3.07 20.05 13.67
N PRO A 367 3.53 19.98 14.93
CA PRO A 367 4.38 18.92 15.49
C PRO A 367 3.61 17.59 15.76
N ARG A 368 2.93 17.02 14.76
CA ARG A 368 2.02 15.87 14.94
C ARG A 368 2.59 14.75 15.80
N TRP A 369 3.84 14.32 15.59
CA TRP A 369 4.45 13.24 16.35
C TRP A 369 4.57 13.49 17.86
N LEU A 370 4.61 14.75 18.30
CA LEU A 370 4.73 15.15 19.72
C LEU A 370 3.38 15.43 20.39
N THR A 371 2.26 15.16 19.71
CA THR A 371 0.93 15.40 20.28
C THR A 371 0.71 14.59 21.55
N ASP A 372 1.19 13.34 21.59
CA ASP A 372 0.86 12.40 22.67
C ASP A 372 1.52 12.78 24.00
N ILE A 373 2.67 13.46 23.96
CA ILE A 373 3.37 13.92 25.17
C ILE A 373 2.73 15.16 25.80
N LEU A 374 1.77 15.81 25.14
CA LEU A 374 1.17 17.06 25.62
C LEU A 374 0.57 16.96 27.03
N PRO A 375 -0.14 15.88 27.45
CA PRO A 375 -0.60 15.75 28.84
C PRO A 375 0.55 15.71 29.85
N VAL A 376 1.68 15.08 29.50
CA VAL A 376 2.90 15.06 30.34
C VAL A 376 3.51 16.46 30.43
N LEU A 377 3.64 17.16 29.30
CA LEU A 377 4.19 18.51 29.25
C LEU A 377 3.33 19.51 30.04
N VAL A 378 2.00 19.43 29.94
CA VAL A 378 1.08 20.30 30.68
C VAL A 378 1.14 20.00 32.19
N TRP A 379 1.26 18.73 32.58
CA TRP A 379 1.50 18.38 33.98
C TRP A 379 2.83 18.94 34.51
N MET A 380 3.91 18.86 33.72
CA MET A 380 5.21 19.46 34.06
C MET A 380 5.13 20.98 34.14
N LEU A 381 4.41 21.62 33.23
CA LEU A 381 4.20 23.07 33.16
C LEU A 381 3.40 23.62 34.34
N ALA A 382 2.48 22.85 34.92
CA ALA A 382 1.45 23.34 35.83
C ALA A 382 1.91 24.21 37.02
N PRO A 383 3.10 23.99 37.62
CA PRO A 383 3.61 24.88 38.67
C PRO A 383 4.10 26.25 38.18
N ALA A 384 4.44 26.40 36.89
CA ALA A 384 5.02 27.63 36.33
C ALA A 384 4.19 28.90 36.62
N PRO A 385 2.89 28.98 36.29
CA PRO A 385 2.11 30.20 36.52
C PRO A 385 2.06 30.64 37.99
N LEU A 386 2.24 29.72 38.95
CA LEU A 386 2.25 30.01 40.38
C LEU A 386 3.52 30.75 40.82
N VAL A 387 4.64 30.54 40.14
CA VAL A 387 5.95 31.11 40.51
C VAL A 387 6.42 32.23 39.59
N LEU A 388 5.79 32.40 38.42
CA LEU A 388 6.11 33.48 37.49
C LEU A 388 5.75 34.85 38.07
N ARG A 389 6.65 35.82 37.88
CA ARG A 389 6.42 37.25 38.16
C ARG A 389 5.27 37.78 37.28
N PRO A 390 4.56 38.86 37.68
CA PRO A 390 3.40 39.37 36.93
C PRO A 390 3.65 39.59 35.43
N VAL A 391 4.79 40.18 35.06
CA VAL A 391 5.16 40.41 33.64
C VAL A 391 5.34 39.08 32.89
N ALA A 392 6.11 38.14 33.44
CA ALA A 392 6.34 36.84 32.81
C ALA A 392 5.07 35.99 32.74
N ARG A 393 4.17 36.12 33.73
CA ARG A 393 2.84 35.53 33.69
C ARG A 393 1.97 36.15 32.59
N GLY A 394 2.06 37.46 32.38
CA GLY A 394 1.44 38.15 31.23
C GLY A 394 1.93 37.60 29.90
N VAL A 395 3.25 37.42 29.74
CA VAL A 395 3.85 36.79 28.54
C VAL A 395 3.37 35.35 28.37
N PHE A 396 3.29 34.58 29.44
CA PHE A 396 2.76 33.21 29.42
C PHE A 396 1.30 33.16 28.92
N VAL A 397 0.44 34.05 29.43
CA VAL A 397 -0.96 34.14 28.98
C VAL A 397 -1.06 34.60 27.52
N ALA A 398 -0.24 35.57 27.10
CA ALA A 398 -0.17 36.01 25.71
C ALA A 398 0.28 34.88 24.78
N ALA A 399 1.25 34.06 25.21
CA ALA A 399 1.69 32.89 24.47
C ALA A 399 0.58 31.83 24.35
N ILE A 400 -0.24 31.62 25.39
CA ILE A 400 -1.43 30.76 25.30
C ILE A 400 -2.40 31.30 24.25
N ALA A 401 -2.73 32.60 24.30
CA ALA A 401 -3.65 33.22 23.35
C ALA A 401 -3.14 33.12 21.90
N LEU A 402 -1.84 33.34 21.69
CA LEU A 402 -1.19 33.15 20.39
C LEU A 402 -1.31 31.70 19.91
N SER A 403 -1.03 30.71 20.76
CA SER A 403 -1.18 29.31 20.39
C SER A 403 -2.61 28.96 20.02
N VAL A 404 -3.60 29.47 20.76
CA VAL A 404 -5.03 29.26 20.44
C VAL A 404 -5.36 29.86 19.07
N GLY A 405 -4.83 31.04 18.76
CA GLY A 405 -4.96 31.65 17.43
C GLY A 405 -4.37 30.77 16.33
N ILE A 406 -3.15 30.26 16.53
CA ILE A 406 -2.50 29.34 15.57
C ILE A 406 -3.34 28.08 15.34
N GLN A 407 -3.80 27.44 16.41
CA GLN A 407 -4.60 26.22 16.29
C GLN A 407 -5.98 26.48 15.67
N ALA A 408 -6.57 27.65 15.90
CA ALA A 408 -7.79 28.08 15.23
C ALA A 408 -7.57 28.24 13.71
N VAL A 409 -6.44 28.82 13.28
CA VAL A 409 -6.08 28.84 11.85
C VAL A 409 -6.01 27.43 11.30
N GLY A 410 -5.38 26.50 12.03
CA GLY A 410 -5.42 25.08 11.67
C GLY A 410 -6.85 24.57 11.46
N ALA A 411 -7.70 24.71 12.49
CA ALA A 411 -9.04 24.13 12.48
C ALA A 411 -9.95 24.69 11.36
N PHE A 412 -9.82 25.97 11.01
CA PHE A 412 -10.74 26.66 10.11
C PHE A 412 -10.15 26.99 8.73
N TRP A 413 -8.83 27.03 8.56
CA TRP A 413 -8.17 27.37 7.28
C TRP A 413 -7.30 26.25 6.71
N TYR A 414 -6.88 25.24 7.46
CA TYR A 414 -5.95 24.26 6.89
C TYR A 414 -6.57 23.45 5.74
N THR A 415 -5.99 23.58 4.55
CA THR A 415 -6.35 22.92 3.28
C THR A 415 -5.19 22.09 2.70
N ARG A 416 -4.10 21.94 3.47
CA ARG A 416 -2.83 21.32 3.04
C ARG A 416 -2.05 22.12 1.98
N THR A 417 -2.45 23.35 1.68
CA THR A 417 -1.74 24.23 0.74
C THR A 417 -0.30 24.50 1.20
N SER A 418 -0.11 24.64 2.51
CA SER A 418 1.21 24.79 3.12
C SER A 418 2.10 23.55 2.96
N ASP A 419 1.53 22.35 2.95
CA ASP A 419 2.29 21.11 2.79
C ASP A 419 2.88 20.98 1.39
N GLU A 420 2.15 21.36 0.34
CA GLU A 420 2.68 21.39 -1.04
C GLU A 420 3.97 22.20 -1.13
N LEU A 421 4.04 23.33 -0.42
CA LEU A 421 5.24 24.16 -0.39
C LEU A 421 6.36 23.54 0.45
N VAL A 422 6.02 22.88 1.56
CA VAL A 422 6.99 22.18 2.44
C VAL A 422 7.64 20.99 1.72
N TYR A 423 6.88 20.30 0.87
CA TYR A 423 7.33 19.13 0.11
C TYR A 423 7.65 19.44 -1.36
N ALA A 424 7.68 20.72 -1.75
CA ALA A 424 8.01 21.12 -3.11
C ALA A 424 9.47 20.76 -3.46
N GLY A 425 9.68 20.19 -4.65
CA GLY A 425 11.00 19.78 -5.14
C GLY A 425 11.35 18.34 -4.76
N ASP A 426 12.53 18.13 -4.18
CA ASP A 426 12.97 16.82 -3.69
C ASP A 426 12.24 16.46 -2.38
N PRO A 427 11.36 15.44 -2.37
CA PRO A 427 10.60 15.06 -1.18
C PRO A 427 11.49 14.62 -0.01
N ALA A 428 12.71 14.16 -0.26
CA ALA A 428 13.67 13.79 0.78
C ALA A 428 14.28 15.02 1.48
N SER A 429 14.20 16.19 0.86
CA SER A 429 14.78 17.42 1.39
C SER A 429 13.95 18.02 2.52
N MET A 430 14.59 18.29 3.66
CA MET A 430 13.95 18.96 4.81
C MET A 430 13.90 20.49 4.67
N ARG A 431 14.48 21.07 3.61
CA ARG A 431 14.65 22.52 3.46
C ARG A 431 13.32 23.28 3.42
N GLY A 432 12.30 22.73 2.74
CA GLY A 432 10.98 23.36 2.65
C GLY A 432 10.31 23.57 4.01
N ALA A 433 10.60 22.73 5.01
CA ALA A 433 10.08 22.87 6.37
C ALA A 433 10.80 23.97 7.19
N TRP A 434 11.99 24.39 6.75
CA TRP A 434 12.78 25.46 7.35
C TRP A 434 12.58 26.82 6.68
N ASP A 435 11.91 26.88 5.52
CA ASP A 435 11.62 28.14 4.85
C ASP A 435 10.50 28.90 5.59
N PRO A 436 10.77 30.11 6.12
CA PRO A 436 9.75 30.91 6.82
C PRO A 436 8.56 31.30 5.93
N ARG A 437 8.71 31.28 4.60
CA ARG A 437 7.62 31.55 3.66
C ARG A 437 6.58 30.43 3.63
N ASN A 438 6.94 29.25 4.13
CA ASN A 438 6.11 28.05 4.15
C ASN A 438 5.42 27.82 5.51
N ILE A 439 5.48 28.79 6.44
CA ILE A 439 4.83 28.68 7.76
C ILE A 439 3.32 28.41 7.59
N PRO A 440 2.79 27.27 8.06
CA PRO A 440 1.41 26.86 7.78
C PRO A 440 0.35 27.89 8.17
N PHE A 441 0.38 28.42 9.39
CA PHE A 441 -0.61 29.41 9.85
C PHE A 441 -0.46 30.80 9.21
N VAL A 442 0.55 31.03 8.38
CA VAL A 442 0.67 32.24 7.55
C VAL A 442 0.21 31.95 6.12
N THR A 443 0.59 30.80 5.58
CA THR A 443 0.24 30.38 4.22
C THR A 443 -1.26 30.10 4.07
N GLU A 444 -1.86 29.37 5.00
CA GLU A 444 -3.28 28.98 4.93
C GLU A 444 -4.22 30.20 5.10
N LEU A 445 -3.74 31.30 5.72
CA LEU A 445 -4.50 32.56 5.81
C LEU A 445 -4.56 33.35 4.50
N ARG A 446 -3.82 32.92 3.45
CA ARG A 446 -3.82 33.61 2.15
C ARG A 446 -5.02 33.28 1.27
N HIS A 447 -5.84 32.32 1.68
CA HIS A 447 -7.08 31.97 1.01
C HIS A 447 -8.27 32.05 1.99
N PRO A 448 -9.52 32.03 1.50
CA PRO A 448 -10.70 32.03 2.36
C PRO A 448 -10.71 30.84 3.35
N PRO A 449 -11.49 30.94 4.44
CA PRO A 449 -11.71 29.81 5.35
C PRO A 449 -12.20 28.59 4.59
N ALA A 450 -11.77 27.41 5.04
CA ALA A 450 -12.22 26.16 4.45
C ALA A 450 -13.72 25.94 4.72
N PRO A 451 -14.47 25.38 3.76
CA PRO A 451 -15.89 25.13 3.92
C PRO A 451 -16.19 24.04 4.96
N ALA A 452 -17.43 24.01 5.42
CA ALA A 452 -17.96 22.95 6.30
C ALA A 452 -18.18 21.65 5.52
N GLU A 453 -17.09 20.94 5.20
CA GLU A 453 -17.06 19.76 4.33
C GLU A 453 -18.03 18.64 4.75
N LEU A 454 -18.33 18.47 6.04
CA LEU A 454 -19.27 17.43 6.52
C LEU A 454 -20.74 17.74 6.18
N LEU A 455 -21.09 19.02 5.99
CA LEU A 455 -22.42 19.44 5.52
C LEU A 455 -22.54 19.35 3.99
N CYS A 456 -21.43 19.21 3.30
CA CYS A 456 -21.42 19.12 1.86
C CYS A 456 -21.78 17.72 1.40
N ASP A 457 -22.96 17.56 0.83
CA ASP A 457 -23.34 16.31 0.18
C ASP A 457 -22.65 16.19 -1.17
N ALA A 458 -22.11 15.00 -1.45
CA ALA A 458 -21.53 14.64 -2.73
C ALA A 458 -22.39 13.52 -3.33
N LEU A 459 -22.91 13.75 -4.53
CA LEU A 459 -23.83 12.86 -5.22
C LEU A 459 -23.46 12.81 -6.69
N GLY A 460 -23.80 11.70 -7.35
CA GLY A 460 -23.64 11.58 -8.79
C GLY A 460 -24.08 10.24 -9.31
N THR A 461 -24.20 10.15 -10.62
CA THR A 461 -24.57 8.93 -11.34
C THR A 461 -23.63 8.69 -12.50
N ILE A 462 -23.61 7.44 -12.94
CA ILE A 462 -23.07 7.05 -14.24
C ILE A 462 -24.29 6.69 -15.08
N ASP A 463 -24.60 7.50 -16.07
CA ASP A 463 -25.82 7.37 -16.89
C ASP A 463 -25.55 6.52 -18.14
N ARG A 464 -24.32 6.53 -18.65
CA ARG A 464 -23.93 5.80 -19.86
C ARG A 464 -22.49 5.31 -19.80
N ILE A 465 -22.25 4.09 -20.28
CA ILE A 465 -20.92 3.50 -20.50
C ILE A 465 -20.90 2.97 -21.94
N GLY A 466 -20.12 3.62 -22.80
CA GLY A 466 -20.09 3.32 -24.23
C GLY A 466 -21.51 3.40 -24.83
N PRO A 467 -21.99 2.34 -25.50
CA PRO A 467 -23.35 2.30 -26.05
C PRO A 467 -24.43 1.98 -24.99
N THR A 468 -24.06 1.55 -23.78
CA THR A 468 -25.01 1.08 -22.76
C THR A 468 -25.50 2.22 -21.88
N GLN A 469 -26.81 2.43 -21.84
CA GLN A 469 -27.47 3.35 -20.90
C GLN A 469 -27.81 2.65 -19.58
N LEU A 470 -27.64 3.36 -18.46
CA LEU A 470 -27.86 2.87 -17.11
C LEU A 470 -29.08 3.57 -16.45
N PRO A 471 -29.78 2.89 -15.52
CA PRO A 471 -29.56 1.51 -15.09
C PRO A 471 -29.98 0.50 -16.16
N THR A 472 -29.28 -0.64 -16.25
CA THR A 472 -29.63 -1.75 -17.13
C THR A 472 -30.10 -2.96 -16.32
N ALA A 473 -31.17 -3.61 -16.76
CA ALA A 473 -31.66 -4.87 -16.18
C ALA A 473 -30.96 -6.12 -16.77
N GLY A 474 -30.11 -5.92 -17.79
CA GLY A 474 -29.45 -6.99 -18.56
C GLY A 474 -27.99 -7.26 -18.14
N PRO A 475 -27.14 -7.75 -19.06
CA PRO A 475 -25.74 -8.04 -18.75
C PRO A 475 -24.98 -6.79 -18.31
N LEU A 476 -23.92 -7.00 -17.53
CA LEU A 476 -23.05 -5.92 -17.06
C LEU A 476 -22.52 -5.08 -18.25
N PRO A 477 -22.49 -3.73 -18.12
CA PRO A 477 -22.00 -2.86 -19.18
C PRO A 477 -20.54 -3.17 -19.52
N GLN A 478 -20.22 -3.20 -20.82
CA GLN A 478 -18.86 -3.41 -21.29
C GLN A 478 -18.11 -2.08 -21.31
N LEU A 479 -16.96 -2.05 -20.64
CA LEU A 479 -16.07 -0.90 -20.60
C LEU A 479 -14.89 -1.19 -21.54
N GLU A 480 -14.90 -0.54 -22.70
CA GLU A 480 -13.90 -0.69 -23.76
C GLU A 480 -12.88 0.47 -23.74
N PRO A 481 -11.64 0.26 -24.22
CA PRO A 481 -10.67 1.34 -24.37
C PRO A 481 -11.23 2.47 -25.24
N GLY A 482 -11.18 3.71 -24.75
CA GLY A 482 -11.72 4.88 -25.43
C GLY A 482 -13.24 5.05 -25.34
N ALA A 483 -13.96 4.15 -24.66
CA ALA A 483 -15.42 4.26 -24.49
C ALA A 483 -15.80 5.59 -23.81
N ALA A 484 -16.80 6.27 -24.35
CA ALA A 484 -17.36 7.46 -23.73
C ALA A 484 -18.20 7.06 -22.50
N ILE A 485 -17.92 7.67 -21.36
CA ILE A 485 -18.69 7.53 -20.12
C ILE A 485 -19.30 8.89 -19.80
N GLU A 486 -20.59 8.88 -19.46
CA GLU A 486 -21.37 10.08 -19.18
C GLU A 486 -22.15 9.93 -17.89
N GLY A 487 -22.40 11.05 -17.22
CA GLY A 487 -23.21 11.10 -16.02
C GLY A 487 -23.39 12.53 -15.54
N TRP A 488 -23.78 12.65 -14.28
CA TRP A 488 -23.75 13.93 -13.57
C TRP A 488 -23.16 13.75 -12.18
N ALA A 489 -22.64 14.82 -11.61
CA ALA A 489 -22.18 14.86 -10.23
C ALA A 489 -22.27 16.28 -9.66
N LEU A 490 -22.53 16.37 -8.36
CA LEU A 490 -22.57 17.61 -7.59
C LEU A 490 -21.90 17.40 -6.23
N ALA A 491 -21.26 18.46 -5.73
CA ALA A 491 -20.74 18.55 -4.38
C ALA A 491 -21.19 19.88 -3.76
N CYS A 492 -21.80 19.84 -2.57
CA CYS A 492 -22.41 21.02 -1.93
C CYS A 492 -23.41 21.76 -2.86
N ALA A 493 -24.22 21.02 -3.64
CA ALA A 493 -25.11 21.57 -4.68
C ALA A 493 -24.42 22.43 -5.77
N ARG A 494 -23.10 22.30 -5.91
CA ARG A 494 -22.25 23.00 -6.90
C ARG A 494 -21.47 21.97 -7.73
N SER A 495 -20.87 22.43 -8.83
CA SER A 495 -19.93 21.62 -9.60
C SER A 495 -18.73 21.24 -8.71
N PRO A 496 -18.34 19.95 -8.65
CA PRO A 496 -17.17 19.55 -7.87
C PRO A 496 -15.88 20.12 -8.48
N ALA A 497 -14.83 20.28 -7.67
CA ALA A 497 -13.55 20.80 -8.14
C ALA A 497 -12.87 19.86 -9.15
N GLN A 498 -13.03 18.55 -8.96
CA GLN A 498 -12.53 17.53 -9.87
C GLN A 498 -13.40 16.27 -9.75
N LEU A 499 -13.55 15.56 -10.87
CA LEU A 499 -14.16 14.25 -10.93
C LEU A 499 -13.14 13.22 -11.44
N LEU A 500 -13.17 12.03 -10.86
CA LEU A 500 -12.32 10.91 -11.21
C LEU A 500 -13.18 9.66 -11.42
N LEU A 501 -12.82 8.89 -12.43
CA LEU A 501 -13.30 7.52 -12.62
C LEU A 501 -12.17 6.57 -12.26
N LEU A 502 -12.44 5.64 -11.35
CA LEU A 502 -11.45 4.71 -10.81
C LEU A 502 -11.88 3.27 -11.08
N VAL A 503 -10.94 2.39 -11.42
CA VAL A 503 -11.15 0.95 -11.41
C VAL A 503 -10.06 0.33 -10.54
N ASN A 504 -10.42 -0.25 -9.39
CA ASN A 504 -9.48 -0.75 -8.37
C ASN A 504 -8.39 0.28 -7.98
N GLY A 505 -8.76 1.54 -7.85
CA GLY A 505 -7.86 2.65 -7.54
C GLY A 505 -6.98 3.12 -8.71
N VAL A 506 -7.18 2.59 -9.91
CA VAL A 506 -6.55 3.06 -11.15
C VAL A 506 -7.43 4.13 -11.78
N VAL A 507 -6.94 5.36 -11.91
CA VAL A 507 -7.68 6.48 -12.54
C VAL A 507 -7.88 6.22 -14.05
N VAL A 508 -9.07 5.81 -14.47
CA VAL A 508 -9.40 5.56 -15.89
C VAL A 508 -9.91 6.80 -16.62
N GLY A 509 -10.22 7.87 -15.89
CA GLY A 509 -10.63 9.14 -16.47
C GLY A 509 -10.73 10.22 -15.41
N THR A 510 -10.60 11.48 -15.83
CA THR A 510 -10.75 12.63 -14.95
C THR A 510 -11.21 13.85 -15.72
N THR A 511 -11.93 14.75 -15.06
CA THR A 511 -12.33 16.04 -15.62
C THR A 511 -12.46 17.09 -14.53
N THR A 512 -12.22 18.34 -14.90
CA THR A 512 -12.58 19.55 -14.14
C THR A 512 -13.62 20.39 -14.88
N GLN A 513 -14.09 19.91 -16.04
CA GLN A 513 -15.06 20.57 -16.90
C GLN A 513 -16.42 19.89 -16.78
N PHE A 514 -17.46 20.71 -16.56
CA PHE A 514 -18.84 20.28 -16.36
C PHE A 514 -19.78 20.97 -17.34
N LEU A 515 -20.85 20.27 -17.71
CA LEU A 515 -21.83 20.66 -18.70
C LEU A 515 -23.19 20.92 -18.03
N PRO A 516 -24.02 21.84 -18.56
CA PRO A 516 -25.40 22.01 -18.10
C PRO A 516 -26.24 20.73 -18.25
N ARG A 517 -27.16 20.49 -17.32
CA ARG A 517 -28.07 19.32 -17.29
C ARG A 517 -29.42 19.75 -16.75
N ALA A 518 -30.33 20.12 -17.67
CA ALA A 518 -31.64 20.66 -17.32
C ALA A 518 -32.47 19.73 -16.42
N ASP A 519 -32.38 18.42 -16.63
CA ASP A 519 -33.04 17.40 -15.80
C ASP A 519 -32.57 17.42 -14.34
N VAL A 520 -31.26 17.62 -14.13
CA VAL A 520 -30.66 17.72 -12.79
C VAL A 520 -30.95 19.08 -12.16
N GLU A 521 -30.90 20.15 -12.95
CA GLU A 521 -31.24 21.51 -12.52
C GLU A 521 -32.68 21.59 -12.01
N GLU A 522 -33.63 20.97 -12.72
CA GLU A 522 -35.04 20.89 -12.32
C GLU A 522 -35.23 20.03 -11.06
N ALA A 523 -34.66 18.82 -11.03
CA ALA A 523 -34.88 17.86 -9.94
C ALA A 523 -34.20 18.25 -8.61
N LEU A 524 -33.01 18.87 -8.68
CA LEU A 524 -32.23 19.23 -7.50
C LEU A 524 -32.23 20.74 -7.21
N HIS A 525 -32.98 21.52 -7.99
CA HIS A 525 -33.09 22.97 -7.86
C HIS A 525 -31.72 23.67 -7.79
N THR A 526 -30.81 23.30 -8.71
CA THR A 526 -29.49 23.90 -8.84
C THR A 526 -29.31 24.59 -10.18
N SER A 527 -28.40 25.55 -10.27
CA SER A 527 -27.96 26.19 -11.53
C SER A 527 -26.52 25.85 -11.90
N ALA A 528 -25.87 25.00 -11.10
CA ALA A 528 -24.48 24.60 -11.33
C ALA A 528 -24.41 23.55 -12.45
N PRO A 529 -23.50 23.69 -13.43
CA PRO A 529 -23.22 22.62 -14.40
C PRO A 529 -22.83 21.33 -13.68
N SER A 530 -23.59 20.25 -13.92
CA SER A 530 -23.44 18.99 -13.20
C SER A 530 -23.08 17.82 -14.12
N GLY A 531 -23.36 17.94 -15.41
CA GLY A 531 -23.08 16.91 -16.40
C GLY A 531 -21.60 16.76 -16.67
N TRP A 532 -21.17 15.56 -17.01
CA TRP A 532 -19.79 15.30 -17.42
C TRP A 532 -19.75 14.19 -18.46
N ARG A 533 -18.72 14.23 -19.31
CA ARG A 533 -18.41 13.21 -20.30
C ARG A 533 -16.89 13.05 -20.41
N MET A 534 -16.41 11.81 -20.43
CA MET A 534 -15.00 11.51 -20.64
C MET A 534 -14.80 10.20 -21.36
N THR A 535 -13.62 10.01 -21.94
CA THR A 535 -13.21 8.74 -22.56
C THR A 535 -12.41 7.92 -21.55
N ALA A 536 -12.75 6.64 -21.41
CA ALA A 536 -12.05 5.75 -20.50
C ALA A 536 -10.68 5.32 -21.07
N ASN A 537 -9.63 5.52 -20.28
CA ASN A 537 -8.32 4.94 -20.49
C ASN A 537 -8.16 3.72 -19.57
N LEU A 538 -8.14 2.53 -20.16
CA LEU A 538 -8.08 1.25 -19.44
C LEU A 538 -6.67 0.70 -19.29
N TRP A 539 -5.68 1.55 -19.53
CA TRP A 539 -4.29 1.18 -19.45
C TRP A 539 -3.89 0.79 -18.01
N GLY A 540 -3.43 -0.46 -17.86
CA GLY A 540 -3.11 -1.08 -16.57
C GLY A 540 -4.31 -1.53 -15.75
N VAL A 541 -5.50 -1.64 -16.34
CA VAL A 541 -6.70 -2.18 -15.70
C VAL A 541 -6.91 -3.63 -16.13
N ALA A 542 -7.02 -4.54 -15.16
CA ALA A 542 -7.27 -5.95 -15.43
C ALA A 542 -8.64 -6.19 -16.08
N ALA A 543 -8.67 -7.04 -17.11
CA ALA A 543 -9.89 -7.40 -17.82
C ALA A 543 -10.88 -8.22 -16.98
N GLY A 544 -12.12 -8.32 -17.46
CA GLY A 544 -13.22 -9.07 -16.85
C GLY A 544 -14.05 -8.24 -15.88
N GLU A 545 -14.76 -8.89 -14.96
CA GLU A 545 -15.61 -8.18 -14.01
C GLU A 545 -14.78 -7.31 -13.05
N GLN A 546 -15.12 -6.03 -13.00
CA GLN A 546 -14.52 -5.01 -12.13
C GLN A 546 -15.59 -4.06 -11.58
N VAL A 547 -15.18 -3.20 -10.65
CA VAL A 547 -16.01 -2.10 -10.14
C VAL A 547 -15.43 -0.76 -10.60
N LEU A 548 -16.23 -0.02 -11.34
CA LEU A 548 -16.01 1.37 -11.71
C LEU A 548 -16.55 2.27 -10.60
N GLN A 549 -15.68 3.09 -10.01
CA GLN A 549 -16.00 4.02 -8.95
C GLN A 549 -16.01 5.45 -9.51
N LEU A 550 -17.07 6.19 -9.22
CA LEU A 550 -17.18 7.62 -9.46
C LEU A 550 -16.73 8.33 -8.19
N ALA A 551 -15.60 9.04 -8.26
CA ALA A 551 -15.05 9.80 -7.15
C ALA A 551 -15.07 11.30 -7.47
N VAL A 552 -15.35 12.13 -6.47
CA VAL A 552 -15.37 13.59 -6.62
C VAL A 552 -14.54 14.27 -5.54
N ARG A 553 -13.82 15.32 -5.92
CA ARG A 553 -13.18 16.24 -4.98
C ARG A 553 -14.09 17.45 -4.80
N VAL A 554 -14.45 17.72 -3.55
CA VAL A 554 -15.35 18.82 -3.19
C VAL A 554 -14.64 20.15 -3.44
N GLU A 555 -13.42 20.29 -2.93
CA GLU A 555 -12.55 21.45 -3.12
C GLU A 555 -11.24 21.02 -3.79
N PRO A 556 -10.51 21.93 -4.45
CA PRO A 556 -9.17 21.62 -4.91
C PRO A 556 -8.32 21.09 -3.74
N ARG A 557 -7.63 19.97 -3.95
CA ARG A 557 -6.76 19.31 -2.97
C ARG A 557 -7.47 18.66 -1.76
N SER A 558 -8.80 18.70 -1.66
CA SER A 558 -9.52 17.90 -0.66
C SER A 558 -9.39 16.42 -0.98
N ASP A 559 -9.55 15.56 0.02
CA ASP A 559 -9.73 14.12 -0.25
C ASP A 559 -10.95 13.92 -1.17
N PHE A 560 -10.92 12.86 -1.98
CA PHE A 560 -12.04 12.53 -2.86
C PHE A 560 -13.06 11.68 -2.10
N ARG A 561 -14.33 11.77 -2.51
CA ARG A 561 -15.43 10.95 -1.99
C ARG A 561 -15.96 10.04 -3.08
N ILE A 562 -16.18 8.77 -2.75
CA ILE A 562 -16.76 7.81 -3.68
C ILE A 562 -18.28 7.99 -3.65
N VAL A 563 -18.85 8.49 -4.74
CA VAL A 563 -20.28 8.82 -4.83
C VAL A 563 -21.11 7.74 -5.51
N ARG A 564 -20.48 6.89 -6.32
CA ARG A 564 -21.14 5.77 -7.00
C ARG A 564 -20.16 4.64 -7.27
N GLU A 565 -20.66 3.41 -7.13
CA GLU A 565 -19.98 2.22 -7.63
C GLU A 565 -20.86 1.54 -8.69
N GLN A 566 -20.24 1.07 -9.77
CA GLN A 566 -20.90 0.39 -10.87
C GLN A 566 -20.08 -0.83 -11.28
N ARG A 567 -20.69 -2.02 -11.26
CA ARG A 567 -20.07 -3.24 -11.81
C ARG A 567 -20.01 -3.13 -13.33
N VAL A 568 -18.86 -3.46 -13.90
CA VAL A 568 -18.57 -3.39 -15.35
C VAL A 568 -17.78 -4.62 -15.78
N ILE A 569 -17.84 -4.97 -17.06
CA ILE A 569 -16.91 -5.91 -17.69
C ILE A 569 -15.86 -5.10 -18.45
N VAL A 570 -14.63 -5.07 -17.95
CA VAL A 570 -13.49 -4.39 -18.59
C VAL A 570 -12.97 -5.27 -19.72
N ARG A 571 -12.87 -4.71 -20.92
CA ARG A 571 -12.17 -5.33 -22.05
C ARG A 571 -10.69 -4.91 -22.01
N ALA A 572 -9.78 -5.87 -22.09
CA ALA A 572 -8.36 -5.58 -22.13
C ALA A 572 -8.03 -4.69 -23.34
N GLN A 573 -7.10 -3.76 -23.15
CA GLN A 573 -6.49 -3.06 -24.27
C GLN A 573 -5.43 -3.98 -24.89
N PRO A 574 -5.54 -4.34 -26.20
CA PRO A 574 -4.51 -5.13 -26.86
C PRO A 574 -3.20 -4.35 -26.96
N PRO A 575 -2.04 -5.02 -27.13
CA PRO A 575 -0.77 -4.34 -27.37
C PRO A 575 -0.87 -3.43 -28.59
N ALA A 576 -0.24 -2.25 -28.51
CA ALA A 576 -0.23 -1.31 -29.62
C ALA A 576 0.46 -1.94 -30.83
N THR A 577 -0.20 -1.88 -32.00
CA THR A 577 0.39 -2.37 -33.25
C THR A 577 1.43 -1.38 -33.74
N VAL A 578 2.62 -1.88 -34.10
CA VAL A 578 3.65 -1.02 -34.68
C VAL A 578 3.31 -0.77 -36.15
N ALA A 579 2.81 0.42 -36.45
CA ALA A 579 2.46 0.86 -37.79
C ALA A 579 3.72 1.16 -38.62
N ALA A 580 4.44 0.11 -39.04
CA ALA A 580 5.47 0.22 -40.06
C ALA A 580 5.05 -0.56 -41.31
N GLU A 581 5.03 0.13 -42.44
CA GLU A 581 4.83 -0.46 -43.77
C GLU A 581 6.11 -1.21 -44.17
N SER A 582 6.21 -2.48 -43.80
CA SER A 582 7.21 -3.39 -44.38
C SER A 582 6.60 -4.09 -45.58
N PRO A 583 7.28 -4.16 -46.74
CA PRO A 583 6.78 -4.90 -47.89
C PRO A 583 6.60 -6.38 -47.53
N PRO A 584 5.57 -7.06 -48.05
CA PRO A 584 5.35 -8.47 -47.78
C PRO A 584 6.53 -9.30 -48.30
N LEU A 585 7.06 -10.19 -47.46
CA LEU A 585 8.12 -11.12 -47.83
C LEU A 585 7.57 -12.27 -48.68
N SER A 586 8.34 -12.74 -49.66
CA SER A 586 8.00 -13.95 -50.42
C SER A 586 8.14 -15.22 -49.56
N ALA A 587 7.40 -16.27 -49.90
CA ALA A 587 7.49 -17.56 -49.19
C ALA A 587 8.92 -18.12 -49.18
N ALA A 588 9.66 -17.98 -50.29
CA ALA A 588 11.06 -18.43 -50.37
C ALA A 588 11.99 -17.64 -49.44
N ALA A 589 11.74 -16.33 -49.25
CA ALA A 589 12.52 -15.51 -48.33
C ALA A 589 12.24 -15.91 -46.87
N LEU A 590 10.99 -16.19 -46.52
CA LEU A 590 10.61 -16.67 -45.20
C LEU A 590 11.25 -18.03 -44.87
N GLU A 591 11.26 -18.98 -45.81
CA GLU A 591 11.92 -20.27 -45.60
C GLU A 591 13.44 -20.14 -45.43
N ALA A 592 14.10 -19.26 -46.20
CA ALA A 592 15.52 -18.97 -46.04
C ALA A 592 15.83 -18.37 -44.66
N MET A 593 14.99 -17.45 -44.18
CA MET A 593 15.07 -16.88 -42.83
C MET A 593 14.83 -17.94 -41.74
N ALA A 594 13.91 -18.88 -41.96
CA ALA A 594 13.67 -19.99 -41.05
C ALA A 594 14.89 -20.90 -40.92
N ALA A 595 15.50 -21.29 -42.04
CA ALA A 595 16.74 -22.07 -42.04
C ALA A 595 17.89 -21.32 -41.35
N ARG A 596 17.97 -20.00 -41.52
CA ARG A 596 18.97 -19.13 -40.86
C ARG A 596 18.78 -19.07 -39.35
N ALA A 597 17.56 -18.83 -38.86
CA ALA A 597 17.24 -18.89 -37.43
C ALA A 597 17.52 -20.28 -36.84
N ALA A 598 17.15 -21.32 -37.61
CA ALA A 598 17.59 -22.71 -37.53
C ALA A 598 19.06 -22.89 -37.12
N ALA A 599 19.93 -22.37 -37.98
CA ALA A 599 21.36 -22.46 -37.87
C ALA A 599 21.90 -21.67 -36.68
N LEU A 600 21.44 -20.43 -36.47
CA LEU A 600 21.88 -19.59 -35.35
C LEU A 600 21.59 -20.25 -33.99
N LEU A 601 20.41 -20.86 -33.82
CA LEU A 601 20.09 -21.61 -32.60
C LEU A 601 21.06 -22.78 -32.34
N ARG A 602 21.54 -23.45 -33.39
CA ARG A 602 22.55 -24.52 -33.26
C ARG A 602 23.95 -23.95 -32.97
N GLU A 603 24.31 -22.85 -33.62
CA GLU A 603 25.60 -22.17 -33.45
C GLU A 603 25.77 -21.58 -32.04
N HIS A 604 24.67 -21.10 -31.44
CA HIS A 604 24.69 -20.50 -30.10
C HIS A 604 24.66 -21.54 -28.96
N GLN A 605 24.37 -22.82 -29.25
CA GLN A 605 24.35 -23.86 -28.23
C GLN A 605 25.77 -24.21 -27.79
N THR A 606 26.01 -24.27 -26.48
CA THR A 606 27.30 -24.69 -25.92
C THR A 606 27.56 -26.17 -26.20
N ASP A 607 28.83 -26.59 -26.10
CA ASP A 607 29.23 -27.99 -26.25
C ASP A 607 28.51 -28.91 -25.26
N ASP A 608 28.22 -28.40 -24.05
CA ASP A 608 27.48 -29.10 -22.99
C ASP A 608 25.96 -29.12 -23.22
N GLY A 609 25.46 -28.54 -24.31
CA GLY A 609 24.05 -28.58 -24.72
C GLY A 609 23.16 -27.44 -24.18
N ALA A 610 23.74 -26.41 -23.55
CA ALA A 610 23.00 -25.29 -22.97
C ALA A 610 22.96 -24.06 -23.90
N TRP A 611 22.05 -23.12 -23.62
CA TRP A 611 22.09 -21.76 -24.18
C TRP A 611 22.33 -20.73 -23.07
N LEU A 612 23.02 -19.65 -23.42
CA LEU A 612 23.37 -18.58 -22.47
C LEU A 612 22.32 -17.47 -22.52
N THR A 613 21.88 -17.03 -21.35
CA THR A 613 21.08 -15.81 -21.21
C THR A 613 21.99 -14.60 -21.23
N ALA A 614 21.49 -13.45 -21.65
CA ALA A 614 22.17 -12.18 -21.47
C ALA A 614 21.52 -11.38 -20.34
N HIS A 615 22.29 -10.70 -19.50
CA HIS A 615 21.74 -9.77 -18.51
C HIS A 615 22.33 -8.37 -18.60
N THR A 616 21.52 -7.37 -18.26
CA THR A 616 21.88 -5.94 -18.21
C THR A 616 21.51 -5.33 -16.86
N THR A 617 22.07 -4.16 -16.54
CA THR A 617 21.77 -3.41 -15.30
C THR A 617 20.53 -2.53 -15.41
N ASP A 618 20.15 -2.16 -16.63
CA ASP A 618 18.99 -1.34 -16.94
C ASP A 618 18.04 -2.05 -17.91
N MET A 619 16.83 -1.53 -18.05
CA MET A 619 15.76 -2.11 -18.90
C MET A 619 15.97 -1.89 -20.40
N ARG A 620 17.23 -1.75 -20.82
CA ARG A 620 17.69 -1.61 -22.21
C ARG A 620 18.76 -2.67 -22.47
N TYR A 621 18.81 -3.17 -23.71
CA TYR A 621 19.79 -4.17 -24.12
C TYR A 621 21.13 -3.53 -24.48
N ASP A 622 21.76 -2.90 -23.48
CA ASP A 622 23.04 -2.22 -23.60
C ASP A 622 24.10 -2.92 -22.76
N ALA A 623 25.28 -3.17 -23.34
CA ALA A 623 26.41 -3.87 -22.72
C ALA A 623 26.04 -5.20 -22.01
N PRO A 624 25.31 -6.12 -22.68
CA PRO A 624 24.86 -7.37 -22.09
C PRO A 624 26.02 -8.26 -21.63
N GLN A 625 25.82 -8.97 -20.51
CA GLN A 625 26.75 -9.96 -19.99
C GLN A 625 26.15 -11.37 -20.09
N PRO A 626 26.90 -12.37 -20.59
CA PRO A 626 26.41 -13.73 -20.67
C PRO A 626 26.28 -14.36 -19.27
N GLU A 627 25.25 -15.17 -19.09
CA GLU A 627 24.97 -15.94 -17.86
C GLU A 627 24.45 -17.32 -18.24
N LEU A 628 24.96 -18.36 -17.57
CA LEU A 628 24.46 -19.72 -17.76
C LEU A 628 23.32 -19.98 -16.78
N ASN A 629 22.16 -20.38 -17.28
CA ASN A 629 21.09 -20.87 -16.41
C ASN A 629 20.30 -22.03 -17.01
N THR A 630 19.65 -22.79 -16.12
CA THR A 630 18.75 -23.90 -16.48
C THR A 630 17.44 -23.42 -17.09
N PHE A 631 17.01 -22.21 -16.73
CA PHE A 631 15.76 -21.60 -17.18
C PHE A 631 15.67 -21.45 -18.71
N LEU A 632 16.66 -20.82 -19.33
CA LEU A 632 16.65 -20.53 -20.76
C LEU A 632 16.66 -21.80 -21.60
N THR A 633 17.55 -22.73 -21.25
CA THR A 633 17.67 -24.02 -21.94
C THR A 633 16.35 -24.78 -21.89
N SER A 634 15.69 -24.81 -20.73
CA SER A 634 14.37 -25.44 -20.58
C SER A 634 13.29 -24.75 -21.42
N THR A 635 13.28 -23.42 -21.41
CA THR A 635 12.32 -22.59 -22.16
C THR A 635 12.46 -22.80 -23.68
N LEU A 636 13.69 -22.83 -24.19
CA LEU A 636 13.96 -23.09 -25.61
C LEU A 636 13.55 -24.49 -26.02
N VAL A 637 13.81 -25.50 -25.19
CA VAL A 637 13.36 -26.86 -25.47
C VAL A 637 11.84 -26.91 -25.64
N ASP A 638 11.08 -26.28 -24.75
CA ASP A 638 9.63 -26.19 -24.85
C ASP A 638 9.17 -25.48 -26.12
N LEU A 639 9.76 -24.32 -26.44
CA LEU A 639 9.37 -23.52 -27.61
C LEU A 639 9.67 -24.23 -28.93
N LEU A 640 10.79 -24.95 -29.00
CA LEU A 640 11.31 -25.55 -30.24
C LEU A 640 10.86 -27.00 -30.47
N THR A 641 10.41 -27.73 -29.44
CA THR A 641 9.97 -29.14 -29.57
C THR A 641 8.92 -29.35 -30.66
N PRO A 642 7.89 -28.49 -30.81
CA PRO A 642 6.92 -28.61 -31.91
C PRO A 642 7.51 -28.46 -33.32
N LEU A 643 8.73 -27.92 -33.44
CA LEU A 643 9.41 -27.60 -34.70
C LEU A 643 10.58 -28.53 -35.01
N ALA A 644 10.96 -29.41 -34.07
CA ALA A 644 12.21 -30.15 -34.06
C ALA A 644 12.56 -30.81 -35.42
N ARG A 645 11.64 -31.63 -35.94
CA ARG A 645 11.82 -32.36 -37.21
C ARG A 645 11.77 -31.47 -38.46
N ARG A 646 11.02 -30.36 -38.39
CA ARG A 646 10.84 -29.47 -39.54
C ARG A 646 12.06 -28.57 -39.76
N GLN A 647 12.85 -28.32 -38.71
CA GLN A 647 13.96 -27.36 -38.71
C GLN A 647 15.33 -28.00 -38.40
N ASP A 648 15.41 -29.34 -38.38
CA ASP A 648 16.64 -30.09 -38.07
C ASP A 648 17.24 -29.75 -36.70
N LEU A 649 16.39 -29.65 -35.68
CA LEU A 649 16.78 -29.28 -34.31
C LEU A 649 16.80 -30.47 -33.33
N ASP A 650 16.41 -31.68 -33.76
CA ASP A 650 16.28 -32.85 -32.88
C ASP A 650 17.57 -33.15 -32.09
N ALA A 651 18.74 -33.14 -32.74
CA ALA A 651 20.01 -33.42 -32.08
C ALA A 651 20.39 -32.35 -31.03
N ALA A 652 20.15 -31.07 -31.33
CA ALA A 652 20.40 -29.97 -30.40
C ALA A 652 19.46 -30.06 -29.18
N LEU A 653 18.18 -30.38 -29.42
CA LEU A 653 17.18 -30.56 -28.40
C LEU A 653 17.44 -31.79 -27.50
N GLN A 654 18.02 -32.85 -28.06
CA GLN A 654 18.43 -34.02 -27.29
C GLN A 654 19.59 -33.69 -26.34
N ARG A 655 20.64 -33.00 -26.82
CA ARG A 655 21.74 -32.52 -25.96
C ARG A 655 21.25 -31.62 -24.84
N ALA A 656 20.29 -30.74 -25.13
CA ALA A 656 19.70 -29.86 -24.13
C ALA A 656 18.96 -30.63 -23.01
N ARG A 657 18.24 -31.71 -23.36
CA ARG A 657 17.61 -32.58 -22.35
C ARG A 657 18.63 -33.30 -21.50
N GLU A 658 19.70 -33.82 -22.12
CA GLU A 658 20.80 -34.47 -21.40
C GLU A 658 21.47 -33.49 -20.43
N HIS A 659 21.72 -32.25 -20.86
CA HIS A 659 22.24 -31.18 -20.02
C HIS A 659 21.34 -30.93 -18.80
N LEU A 660 20.04 -30.73 -19.01
CA LEU A 660 19.07 -30.44 -17.95
C LEU A 660 18.90 -31.62 -16.99
N ALA A 661 18.86 -32.85 -17.49
CA ALA A 661 18.79 -34.05 -16.65
C ALA A 661 19.99 -34.16 -15.71
N ALA A 662 21.19 -33.76 -16.18
CA ALA A 662 22.41 -33.74 -15.38
C ALA A 662 22.39 -32.67 -14.27
N GLN A 663 21.52 -31.65 -14.34
CA GLN A 663 21.38 -30.63 -13.30
C GLN A 663 20.46 -31.06 -12.13
N ILE A 664 19.76 -32.19 -12.25
CA ILE A 664 18.89 -32.70 -11.18
C ILE A 664 19.74 -33.33 -10.08
N GLU A 665 19.82 -32.66 -8.93
CA GLU A 665 20.60 -33.11 -7.78
C GLU A 665 20.11 -34.46 -7.22
N SER A 666 20.89 -35.06 -6.33
CA SER A 666 20.46 -36.25 -5.57
C SER A 666 19.23 -35.98 -4.68
N SER A 667 19.02 -34.72 -4.28
CA SER A 667 17.82 -34.24 -3.59
C SER A 667 16.58 -34.18 -4.51
N GLY A 668 16.78 -34.25 -5.83
CA GLY A 668 15.77 -33.97 -6.83
C GLY A 668 15.56 -32.47 -7.09
N LEU A 669 16.25 -31.57 -6.39
CA LEU A 669 16.15 -30.13 -6.62
C LEU A 669 17.10 -29.66 -7.71
N VAL A 670 16.80 -28.51 -8.30
CA VAL A 670 17.62 -27.85 -9.33
C VAL A 670 17.92 -26.43 -8.90
N ARG A 671 19.07 -25.93 -9.36
CA ARG A 671 19.53 -24.55 -9.14
C ARG A 671 19.58 -23.83 -10.47
N TYR A 672 19.17 -22.57 -10.45
CA TYR A 672 19.25 -21.66 -11.59
C TYR A 672 20.59 -21.70 -12.37
N HIS A 673 21.77 -21.63 -11.73
CA HIS A 673 23.08 -21.69 -12.43
C HIS A 673 23.64 -23.12 -12.63
N GLY A 674 22.88 -24.17 -12.28
CA GLY A 674 23.35 -25.55 -12.30
C GLY A 674 24.10 -25.99 -11.02
N LEU A 675 24.77 -27.14 -11.10
CA LEU A 675 25.42 -27.78 -9.94
C LEU A 675 26.48 -26.89 -9.27
N PRO A 676 26.61 -26.89 -7.92
CA PRO A 676 27.55 -26.03 -7.19
C PRO A 676 29.03 -26.17 -7.57
N ASP A 677 29.42 -27.35 -8.05
CA ASP A 677 30.76 -27.73 -8.49
C ASP A 677 30.90 -27.73 -10.03
N GLY A 678 29.90 -27.22 -10.75
CA GLY A 678 29.90 -27.10 -12.20
C GLY A 678 30.98 -26.14 -12.73
N PRO A 679 31.52 -26.39 -13.93
CA PRO A 679 32.65 -25.64 -14.50
C PRO A 679 32.34 -24.16 -14.81
N ALA A 680 31.05 -23.81 -14.87
CA ALA A 680 30.57 -22.45 -15.10
C ALA A 680 30.49 -21.60 -13.82
N ILE A 681 30.47 -22.23 -12.64
CA ILE A 681 30.36 -21.53 -11.35
C ILE A 681 31.62 -20.68 -11.10
N GLY A 682 31.42 -19.40 -10.78
CA GLY A 682 32.47 -18.39 -10.63
C GLY A 682 32.89 -17.70 -11.93
N LYS A 683 32.40 -18.14 -13.10
CA LYS A 683 32.66 -17.52 -14.41
C LYS A 683 31.40 -16.96 -15.07
N LEU A 684 30.36 -17.79 -15.16
CA LEU A 684 29.08 -17.49 -15.83
C LEU A 684 27.90 -17.50 -14.85
N GLY A 685 28.18 -17.48 -13.55
CA GLY A 685 27.18 -17.61 -12.49
C GLY A 685 27.82 -17.96 -11.15
N CYS A 686 26.99 -18.31 -10.18
CA CYS A 686 27.41 -18.69 -8.83
C CYS A 686 26.51 -19.79 -8.26
N ALA A 687 27.00 -20.53 -7.26
CA ALA A 687 26.23 -21.59 -6.61
C ALA A 687 25.05 -21.01 -5.80
N ILE A 688 23.93 -20.83 -6.49
CA ILE A 688 22.70 -20.23 -5.99
C ILE A 688 21.85 -21.27 -5.27
N THR A 689 21.00 -20.84 -4.34
CA THR A 689 20.04 -21.71 -3.63
C THR A 689 19.07 -22.39 -4.62
N PRO A 690 18.70 -23.67 -4.41
CA PRO A 690 17.73 -24.34 -5.28
C PRO A 690 16.36 -23.66 -5.21
N ASP A 691 15.63 -23.71 -6.31
CA ASP A 691 14.37 -22.99 -6.46
C ASP A 691 13.29 -23.84 -7.15
N ALA A 692 12.04 -23.41 -6.96
CA ALA A 692 10.87 -24.11 -7.46
C ALA A 692 10.72 -24.02 -8.99
N ASP A 693 11.23 -22.96 -9.62
CA ASP A 693 11.03 -22.70 -11.04
C ASP A 693 11.89 -23.63 -11.89
N ASP A 694 13.20 -23.59 -11.64
CA ASP A 694 14.17 -24.42 -12.32
C ASP A 694 13.97 -25.92 -12.02
N THR A 695 13.56 -26.25 -10.78
CA THR A 695 13.16 -27.61 -10.44
C THR A 695 11.97 -28.06 -11.30
N ALA A 696 10.93 -27.24 -11.41
CA ALA A 696 9.75 -27.58 -12.19
C ALA A 696 10.06 -27.74 -13.69
N LEU A 697 10.81 -26.80 -14.25
CA LEU A 697 11.20 -26.81 -15.66
C LEU A 697 12.05 -28.03 -15.99
N ALA A 698 13.11 -28.32 -15.22
CA ALA A 698 13.99 -29.45 -15.50
C ALA A 698 13.26 -30.80 -15.38
N TRP A 699 12.43 -30.98 -14.35
CA TRP A 699 11.66 -32.23 -14.19
C TRP A 699 10.64 -32.45 -15.29
N ARG A 700 9.97 -31.39 -15.76
CA ARG A 700 9.03 -31.49 -16.87
C ARG A 700 9.73 -31.82 -18.20
N ILE A 701 10.87 -31.20 -18.46
CA ILE A 701 11.55 -31.32 -19.77
C ILE A 701 12.41 -32.57 -19.88
N ALA A 702 13.15 -32.88 -18.82
CA ALA A 702 14.23 -33.86 -18.82
C ALA A 702 14.17 -34.81 -17.60
N GLY A 703 13.11 -34.71 -16.80
CA GLY A 703 12.95 -35.55 -15.64
C GLY A 703 12.76 -37.03 -16.00
N PRO A 704 13.32 -37.96 -15.22
CA PRO A 704 13.16 -39.40 -15.42
C PRO A 704 11.74 -39.95 -15.15
N GLY A 705 10.78 -39.07 -14.82
CA GLY A 705 9.36 -39.39 -14.70
C GLY A 705 8.95 -39.96 -13.34
N ILE A 706 7.75 -40.57 -13.32
CA ILE A 706 7.02 -40.91 -12.09
C ILE A 706 7.70 -41.98 -11.21
N GLY A 707 8.59 -42.79 -11.81
CA GLY A 707 9.28 -43.91 -11.17
C GLY A 707 10.63 -43.57 -10.54
N ASP A 708 11.12 -42.33 -10.66
CA ASP A 708 12.40 -41.94 -10.06
C ASP A 708 12.28 -41.78 -8.54
N PRO A 709 13.19 -42.37 -7.74
CA PRO A 709 13.12 -42.32 -6.28
C PRO A 709 13.30 -40.90 -5.70
N ARG A 710 13.84 -39.95 -6.46
CA ARG A 710 14.00 -38.55 -6.05
C ARG A 710 12.71 -37.74 -6.17
N ARG A 711 11.69 -38.25 -6.88
CA ARG A 711 10.41 -37.54 -7.09
C ARG A 711 9.73 -37.18 -5.78
N GLN A 712 9.52 -38.15 -4.88
CA GLN A 712 8.78 -37.89 -3.64
C GLN A 712 9.53 -36.91 -2.71
N PRO A 713 10.85 -37.06 -2.46
CA PRO A 713 11.61 -36.05 -1.71
C PRO A 713 11.51 -34.64 -2.30
N MET A 714 11.58 -34.51 -3.63
CA MET A 714 11.43 -33.23 -4.31
C MET A 714 10.03 -32.61 -4.09
N LEU A 715 8.97 -33.40 -4.26
CA LEU A 715 7.59 -32.94 -4.01
C LEU A 715 7.36 -32.54 -2.55
N ASP A 716 7.92 -33.30 -1.60
CA ASP A 716 7.84 -33.00 -0.18
C ASP A 716 8.55 -31.68 0.17
N GLU A 717 9.69 -31.39 -0.45
CA GLU A 717 10.40 -30.13 -0.25
C GLU A 717 9.64 -28.95 -0.86
N LEU A 718 9.12 -29.08 -2.09
CA LEU A 718 8.23 -28.07 -2.69
C LEU A 718 7.03 -27.77 -1.78
N ALA A 719 6.37 -28.83 -1.27
CA ALA A 719 5.22 -28.69 -0.38
C ALA A 719 5.56 -27.97 0.94
N ARG A 720 6.79 -28.13 1.44
CA ARG A 720 7.28 -27.44 2.65
C ARG A 720 7.33 -25.92 2.49
N TYR A 721 7.51 -25.42 1.26
CA TYR A 721 7.58 -23.98 0.96
C TYR A 721 6.32 -23.47 0.27
N ARG A 722 5.14 -23.89 0.72
CA ARG A 722 3.86 -23.33 0.28
C ARG A 722 3.40 -22.17 1.16
N ASP A 723 2.78 -21.17 0.56
CA ASP A 723 2.04 -20.13 1.28
C ASP A 723 0.61 -20.58 1.63
N ALA A 724 -0.13 -19.74 2.37
CA ALA A 724 -1.50 -20.04 2.80
C ALA A 724 -2.51 -20.11 1.63
N ARG A 725 -2.21 -19.48 0.48
CA ARG A 725 -2.99 -19.59 -0.75
C ARG A 725 -2.75 -20.93 -1.45
N GLY A 726 -1.70 -21.64 -1.05
CA GLY A 726 -1.28 -22.90 -1.65
C GLY A 726 -0.27 -22.74 -2.78
N PHE A 727 0.29 -21.54 -2.97
CA PHE A 727 1.34 -21.25 -3.95
C PHE A 727 2.72 -21.66 -3.43
N TYR A 728 3.59 -22.06 -4.35
CA TYR A 728 4.95 -22.49 -4.09
C TYR A 728 5.88 -21.27 -4.09
N ARG A 729 6.64 -21.09 -3.01
CA ARG A 729 7.64 -20.02 -2.92
C ARG A 729 8.86 -20.34 -3.78
N THR A 730 9.60 -19.30 -4.16
CA THR A 730 10.74 -19.40 -5.07
C THR A 730 11.84 -20.30 -4.50
N TRP A 731 12.39 -19.98 -3.32
CA TRP A 731 13.61 -20.61 -2.79
C TRP A 731 13.30 -21.77 -1.85
N LEU A 732 13.92 -22.92 -2.12
CA LEU A 732 13.69 -24.19 -1.42
C LEU A 732 14.74 -24.46 -0.33
N ALA A 733 15.02 -23.43 0.48
CA ALA A 733 15.89 -23.54 1.64
C ALA A 733 15.50 -22.58 2.76
N PRO A 734 15.87 -22.87 4.03
CA PRO A 734 15.80 -21.89 5.09
C PRO A 734 16.68 -20.68 4.77
N ARG A 735 16.21 -19.47 5.07
CA ARG A 735 16.89 -18.21 4.74
C ARG A 735 18.37 -18.15 5.16
N LYS A 736 18.73 -18.76 6.30
CA LYS A 736 20.12 -18.84 6.79
C LYS A 736 21.08 -19.62 5.87
N LEU A 737 20.54 -20.37 4.91
CA LEU A 737 21.27 -21.17 3.92
C LEU A 737 21.22 -20.54 2.52
N TYR A 738 20.70 -19.32 2.38
CA TYR A 738 20.70 -18.61 1.11
C TYR A 738 22.12 -18.33 0.63
N ARG A 739 22.39 -18.62 -0.64
CA ARG A 739 23.69 -18.45 -1.28
C ARG A 739 23.53 -17.69 -2.58
N CYS A 740 24.39 -16.70 -2.79
CA CYS A 740 24.42 -15.88 -4.00
C CYS A 740 23.03 -15.32 -4.40
N LEU A 741 22.31 -14.80 -3.42
CA LEU A 741 21.02 -14.13 -3.59
C LEU A 741 21.13 -12.69 -3.13
N ASP A 742 20.52 -11.78 -3.88
CA ASP A 742 20.13 -10.44 -3.42
C ASP A 742 18.60 -10.43 -3.23
N PRO A 743 18.10 -10.98 -2.11
CA PRO A 743 16.67 -11.08 -1.87
C PRO A 743 16.09 -9.67 -1.71
N GLY A 744 15.12 -9.31 -2.53
CA GLY A 744 14.44 -8.02 -2.46
C GLY A 744 13.62 -7.81 -1.17
N SER A 745 12.47 -7.15 -1.28
CA SER A 745 11.68 -6.79 -0.11
C SER A 745 11.13 -8.03 0.60
N ASP A 746 10.56 -8.98 -0.16
CA ASP A 746 10.21 -10.32 0.32
C ASP A 746 11.40 -11.25 0.02
N PRO A 747 12.04 -11.84 1.04
CA PRO A 747 13.17 -12.74 0.80
C PRO A 747 12.80 -14.07 0.14
N ASN A 748 11.52 -14.46 0.11
CA ASN A 748 11.10 -15.69 -0.56
C ASN A 748 9.73 -15.54 -1.23
N PRO A 749 9.63 -14.74 -2.30
CA PRO A 749 8.36 -14.41 -2.91
C PRO A 749 7.73 -15.62 -3.59
N THR A 750 6.40 -15.59 -3.73
CA THR A 750 5.70 -16.36 -4.75
C THR A 750 5.66 -15.53 -6.03
N ASP A 751 5.88 -16.17 -7.18
CA ASP A 751 5.78 -15.52 -8.48
C ASP A 751 4.90 -16.33 -9.42
N ILE A 752 4.16 -15.63 -10.27
CA ILE A 752 3.16 -16.18 -11.16
C ILE A 752 3.77 -17.18 -12.14
N ALA A 753 4.89 -16.87 -12.80
CA ALA A 753 5.47 -17.76 -13.79
C ALA A 753 5.95 -19.06 -13.16
N ILE A 754 6.51 -18.97 -11.94
CA ILE A 754 6.89 -20.13 -11.14
C ILE A 754 5.69 -21.02 -10.87
N GLN A 755 4.53 -20.44 -10.51
CA GLN A 755 3.32 -21.24 -10.32
C GLN A 755 2.87 -21.93 -11.62
N LEU A 756 2.99 -21.26 -12.76
CA LEU A 756 2.64 -21.82 -14.07
C LEU A 756 3.56 -23.00 -14.42
N HIS A 757 4.86 -22.88 -14.19
CA HIS A 757 5.82 -23.96 -14.44
C HIS A 757 5.64 -25.14 -13.47
N VAL A 758 5.46 -24.86 -12.17
CA VAL A 758 5.15 -25.87 -11.16
C VAL A 758 3.84 -26.61 -11.51
N TYR A 759 2.80 -25.92 -11.95
CA TYR A 759 1.56 -26.55 -12.40
C TYR A 759 1.81 -27.54 -13.54
N LEU A 760 2.57 -27.14 -14.56
CA LEU A 760 2.84 -27.98 -15.73
C LEU A 760 3.62 -29.24 -15.35
N MET A 761 4.60 -29.14 -14.44
CA MET A 761 5.29 -30.30 -13.88
C MET A 761 4.36 -31.19 -13.05
N LEU A 762 3.60 -30.60 -12.11
CA LEU A 762 2.69 -31.36 -11.25
C LEU A 762 1.60 -32.06 -12.05
N ARG A 763 1.17 -31.53 -13.19
CA ARG A 763 0.19 -32.22 -14.04
C ARG A 763 0.67 -33.61 -14.47
N GLU A 764 1.97 -33.77 -14.66
CA GLU A 764 2.59 -35.03 -15.07
C GLU A 764 2.99 -35.89 -13.86
N LEU A 765 3.45 -35.27 -12.77
CA LEU A 765 4.03 -35.99 -11.62
C LEU A 765 3.09 -36.14 -10.41
N ASP A 766 2.11 -35.27 -10.22
CA ASP A 766 1.15 -35.27 -9.11
C ASP A 766 -0.15 -34.50 -9.46
N PRO A 767 -1.04 -35.09 -10.29
CA PRO A 767 -2.24 -34.42 -10.81
C PRO A 767 -3.18 -33.82 -9.74
N PRO A 768 -3.40 -34.46 -8.56
CA PRO A 768 -4.18 -33.85 -7.49
C PRO A 768 -3.62 -32.51 -7.01
N SER A 769 -2.30 -32.40 -6.82
CA SER A 769 -1.67 -31.13 -6.44
C SER A 769 -1.75 -30.08 -7.55
N ALA A 770 -1.65 -30.49 -8.82
CA ALA A 770 -1.86 -29.60 -9.96
C ALA A 770 -3.29 -29.02 -9.97
N GLN A 771 -4.31 -29.84 -9.71
CA GLN A 771 -5.69 -29.39 -9.64
C GLN A 771 -5.91 -28.39 -8.49
N ALA A 772 -5.32 -28.66 -7.31
CA ALA A 772 -5.36 -27.74 -6.18
C ALA A 772 -4.67 -26.40 -6.51
N LEU A 773 -3.50 -26.44 -7.16
CA LEU A 773 -2.78 -25.24 -7.59
C LEU A 773 -3.57 -24.43 -8.63
N CYS A 774 -4.23 -25.09 -9.58
CA CYS A 774 -5.11 -24.41 -10.54
C CYS A 774 -6.26 -23.66 -9.84
N GLY A 775 -6.91 -24.28 -8.85
CA GLY A 775 -7.95 -23.63 -8.06
C GLY A 775 -7.43 -22.44 -7.24
N SER A 776 -6.17 -22.46 -6.81
CA SER A 776 -5.52 -21.30 -6.18
C SER A 776 -5.18 -20.21 -7.20
N LEU A 777 -4.65 -20.57 -8.36
CA LEU A 777 -4.39 -19.62 -9.45
C LEU A 777 -5.69 -18.92 -9.89
N GLN A 778 -6.78 -19.65 -10.10
CA GLN A 778 -8.07 -19.06 -10.49
C GLN A 778 -8.59 -18.02 -9.48
N ARG A 779 -8.28 -18.18 -8.19
CA ARG A 779 -8.70 -17.26 -7.13
C ARG A 779 -7.81 -16.02 -7.02
N SER A 780 -6.51 -16.17 -7.28
CA SER A 780 -5.50 -15.15 -6.96
C SER A 780 -4.63 -14.70 -8.16
N PHE A 781 -4.96 -15.10 -9.39
CA PHE A 781 -4.20 -14.75 -10.60
C PHE A 781 -4.04 -13.23 -10.81
N ARG A 782 -5.02 -12.45 -10.35
CA ARG A 782 -5.05 -10.99 -10.47
C ARG A 782 -4.32 -10.26 -9.33
N ASP A 783 -3.80 -10.99 -8.35
CA ASP A 783 -3.06 -10.36 -7.26
C ASP A 783 -1.75 -9.78 -7.80
N GLU A 784 -1.51 -8.48 -7.59
CA GLU A 784 -0.28 -7.81 -8.05
C GLU A 784 0.99 -8.31 -7.33
N ASP A 785 0.84 -8.94 -6.17
CA ASP A 785 1.96 -9.36 -5.32
C ASP A 785 2.68 -10.61 -5.84
N ILE A 786 2.01 -11.42 -6.69
CA ILE A 786 2.61 -12.57 -7.37
C ILE A 786 3.28 -12.20 -8.70
N TRP A 787 3.38 -10.93 -9.06
CA TRP A 787 4.16 -10.47 -10.23
C TRP A 787 5.46 -9.83 -9.74
N VAL A 788 6.47 -10.67 -9.49
CA VAL A 788 7.74 -10.26 -8.88
C VAL A 788 8.86 -10.22 -9.91
N TYR A 789 9.15 -11.34 -10.56
CA TYR A 789 10.24 -11.46 -11.54
C TYR A 789 9.79 -11.14 -12.98
N TYR A 790 8.48 -11.23 -13.24
CA TYR A 790 7.89 -11.06 -14.57
C TYR A 790 7.12 -9.75 -14.71
N ALA A 791 7.46 -8.82 -13.87
CA ALA A 791 6.59 -7.74 -13.56
C ALA A 791 6.73 -6.64 -14.65
N LYS A 792 7.93 -6.49 -15.25
CA LYS A 792 8.21 -5.75 -16.50
C LYS A 792 8.26 -6.64 -17.76
N SER A 793 7.96 -7.93 -17.66
CA SER A 793 8.02 -8.87 -18.78
C SER A 793 6.87 -9.87 -18.75
N ALA A 794 5.87 -9.66 -19.59
CA ALA A 794 4.68 -10.50 -19.65
C ALA A 794 4.74 -11.61 -20.70
N LEU A 795 5.81 -11.70 -21.50
CA LEU A 795 5.88 -12.60 -22.67
C LEU A 795 5.71 -14.07 -22.28
N LEU A 796 6.54 -14.55 -21.34
CA LEU A 796 6.51 -15.95 -20.91
C LEU A 796 5.25 -16.29 -20.09
N PRO A 797 4.82 -15.48 -19.09
CA PRO A 797 3.55 -15.70 -18.42
C PRO A 797 2.37 -15.79 -19.38
N TYR A 798 2.33 -14.95 -20.43
CA TYR A 798 1.27 -14.97 -21.43
C TYR A 798 1.22 -16.29 -22.19
N LEU A 799 2.37 -16.76 -22.70
CA LEU A 799 2.48 -18.06 -23.39
C LEU A 799 2.10 -19.23 -22.48
N ARG A 800 2.55 -19.22 -21.22
CA ARG A 800 2.25 -20.28 -20.25
C ARG A 800 0.79 -20.31 -19.86
N VAL A 801 0.14 -19.17 -19.67
CA VAL A 801 -1.30 -19.12 -19.39
C VAL A 801 -2.10 -19.73 -20.54
N ALA A 802 -1.75 -19.42 -21.79
CA ALA A 802 -2.37 -20.05 -22.96
C ALA A 802 -2.18 -21.58 -22.97
N GLU A 803 -0.99 -22.07 -22.63
CA GLU A 803 -0.71 -23.50 -22.50
C GLU A 803 -1.53 -24.15 -21.37
N LEU A 804 -1.64 -23.52 -20.20
CA LEU A 804 -2.46 -24.01 -19.10
C LEU A 804 -3.93 -24.14 -19.47
N GLN A 805 -4.47 -23.17 -20.23
CA GLN A 805 -5.84 -23.24 -20.74
C GLN A 805 -6.06 -24.48 -21.61
N GLN A 806 -5.13 -24.77 -22.53
CA GLN A 806 -5.18 -25.96 -23.39
C GLN A 806 -5.14 -27.26 -22.59
N HIS A 807 -4.59 -27.21 -21.38
CA HIS A 807 -4.45 -28.35 -20.48
C HIS A 807 -5.48 -28.39 -19.34
N GLY A 808 -6.58 -27.64 -19.47
CA GLY A 808 -7.73 -27.74 -18.57
C GLY A 808 -7.64 -26.88 -17.31
N CYS A 809 -6.70 -25.94 -17.22
CA CYS A 809 -6.69 -24.89 -16.20
C CYS A 809 -7.03 -23.53 -16.80
N PRO A 810 -8.33 -23.15 -16.87
CA PRO A 810 -8.73 -21.89 -17.46
C PRO A 810 -8.36 -20.72 -16.54
N LEU A 811 -7.43 -19.89 -17.00
CA LEU A 811 -6.99 -18.64 -16.37
C LEU A 811 -7.14 -17.49 -17.39
N PRO A 812 -7.43 -16.25 -16.96
CA PRO A 812 -7.52 -15.13 -17.90
C PRO A 812 -6.12 -14.80 -18.47
N LEU A 813 -6.04 -14.54 -19.78
CA LEU A 813 -4.79 -14.09 -20.41
C LEU A 813 -4.40 -12.69 -19.88
N PRO A 814 -3.14 -12.46 -19.46
CA PRO A 814 -2.68 -11.19 -18.88
C PRO A 814 -2.40 -10.13 -19.98
N ILE A 815 -3.38 -9.87 -20.84
CA ILE A 815 -3.27 -8.99 -22.02
C ILE A 815 -2.86 -7.57 -21.61
N GLU A 816 -3.39 -7.07 -20.50
CA GLU A 816 -3.07 -5.74 -19.98
C GLU A 816 -1.57 -5.57 -19.68
N ARG A 817 -0.90 -6.63 -19.22
CA ARG A 817 0.54 -6.60 -18.94
C ARG A 817 1.38 -6.66 -20.20
N LEU A 818 0.85 -7.31 -21.24
CA LEU A 818 1.45 -7.38 -22.56
C LEU A 818 1.40 -6.01 -23.26
N ALA A 819 0.31 -5.26 -23.07
CA ALA A 819 0.22 -3.88 -23.56
C ALA A 819 1.25 -2.95 -22.88
N LEU A 820 1.61 -3.22 -21.62
CA LEU A 820 2.55 -2.45 -20.79
C LEU A 820 4.04 -2.79 -21.03
N SER A 821 4.41 -3.10 -22.26
CA SER A 821 5.78 -3.52 -22.58
C SER A 821 6.81 -2.41 -22.30
N ALA A 822 8.04 -2.80 -21.94
CA ALA A 822 9.16 -1.87 -21.85
C ALA A 822 9.46 -1.22 -23.23
N GLU A 823 10.21 -0.12 -23.22
CA GLU A 823 10.68 0.52 -24.46
C GLU A 823 11.38 -0.52 -25.36
N GLY A 824 11.00 -0.59 -26.64
CA GLY A 824 11.52 -1.57 -27.59
C GLY A 824 10.92 -2.99 -27.50
N GLN A 825 10.02 -3.26 -26.54
CA GLN A 825 9.43 -4.60 -26.34
C GLN A 825 8.02 -4.77 -26.94
N ALA A 826 7.47 -3.73 -27.57
CA ALA A 826 6.14 -3.76 -28.17
C ALA A 826 6.02 -4.83 -29.28
N ILE A 827 7.07 -4.98 -30.11
CA ILE A 827 7.08 -5.97 -31.20
C ILE A 827 7.01 -7.41 -30.67
N TRP A 828 7.65 -7.69 -29.54
CA TRP A 828 7.60 -9.01 -28.90
C TRP A 828 6.23 -9.29 -28.28
N SER A 829 5.57 -8.23 -27.80
CA SER A 829 4.22 -8.28 -27.28
C SER A 829 3.20 -8.57 -28.38
N GLU A 830 3.34 -7.91 -29.53
CA GLU A 830 2.56 -8.20 -30.75
C GLU A 830 2.81 -9.64 -31.24
N ALA A 831 4.06 -10.08 -31.25
CA ALA A 831 4.47 -11.42 -31.67
C ALA A 831 3.80 -12.54 -30.86
N VAL A 832 3.91 -12.51 -29.53
CA VAL A 832 3.33 -13.57 -28.68
C VAL A 832 1.80 -13.49 -28.64
N HIS A 833 1.22 -12.29 -28.74
CA HIS A 833 -0.22 -12.12 -28.88
C HIS A 833 -0.74 -12.81 -30.14
N ALA A 834 -0.14 -12.50 -31.31
CA ALA A 834 -0.52 -13.10 -32.58
C ALA A 834 -0.33 -14.63 -32.57
N LEU A 835 0.74 -15.14 -31.96
CA LEU A 835 0.98 -16.58 -31.84
C LEU A 835 -0.14 -17.28 -31.05
N VAL A 836 -0.54 -16.75 -29.90
CA VAL A 836 -1.61 -17.35 -29.07
C VAL A 836 -2.97 -17.24 -29.76
N GLU A 837 -3.30 -16.08 -30.33
CA GLU A 837 -4.55 -15.88 -31.08
C GLU A 837 -4.65 -16.83 -32.28
N SER A 838 -3.55 -17.07 -33.01
CA SER A 838 -3.55 -17.98 -34.16
C SER A 838 -3.88 -19.43 -33.77
N ALA A 839 -3.51 -19.86 -32.56
CA ALA A 839 -3.87 -21.18 -32.05
C ALA A 839 -5.37 -21.27 -31.69
N ALA A 840 -5.98 -20.16 -31.26
CA ALA A 840 -7.39 -20.10 -30.91
C ALA A 840 -8.30 -19.93 -32.16
N ALA A 841 -7.85 -19.14 -33.14
CA ALA A 841 -8.60 -18.83 -34.37
C ALA A 841 -7.68 -18.90 -35.62
N PRO A 842 -7.31 -20.11 -36.10
CA PRO A 842 -6.34 -20.29 -37.19
C PRO A 842 -6.76 -19.67 -38.55
N ALA A 843 -8.06 -19.48 -38.74
CA ALA A 843 -8.62 -18.95 -39.98
C ALA A 843 -8.72 -17.40 -40.01
N ASP A 844 -8.36 -16.72 -38.93
CA ASP A 844 -8.48 -15.26 -38.84
C ASP A 844 -7.43 -14.56 -39.72
N GLU A 845 -7.92 -13.85 -40.74
CA GLU A 845 -7.10 -13.13 -41.70
C GLU A 845 -6.33 -11.96 -41.06
N GLN A 846 -6.92 -11.27 -40.08
CA GLN A 846 -6.25 -10.16 -39.39
C GLN A 846 -5.07 -10.67 -38.56
N VAL A 847 -5.25 -11.80 -37.88
CA VAL A 847 -4.18 -12.46 -37.12
C VAL A 847 -3.07 -12.93 -38.07
N ARG A 848 -3.41 -13.50 -39.23
CA ARG A 848 -2.43 -13.93 -40.23
C ARG A 848 -1.63 -12.76 -40.79
N GLN A 849 -2.30 -11.65 -41.12
CA GLN A 849 -1.64 -10.42 -41.58
C GLN A 849 -0.71 -9.82 -40.51
N ALA A 850 -1.13 -9.83 -39.24
CA ALA A 850 -0.29 -9.41 -38.13
C ALA A 850 0.97 -10.29 -38.00
N MET A 851 0.83 -11.62 -38.09
CA MET A 851 1.97 -12.54 -38.07
C MET A 851 2.96 -12.26 -39.22
N HIS A 852 2.48 -12.10 -40.46
CA HIS A 852 3.37 -11.79 -41.60
C HIS A 852 4.10 -10.44 -41.43
N ARG A 853 3.42 -9.43 -40.88
CA ARG A 853 4.05 -8.13 -40.58
C ARG A 853 5.16 -8.27 -39.54
N VAL A 854 4.88 -8.96 -38.43
CA VAL A 854 5.86 -9.22 -37.36
C VAL A 854 7.05 -10.03 -37.90
N LEU A 855 6.80 -11.06 -38.71
CA LEU A 855 7.85 -11.87 -39.35
C LEU A 855 8.77 -11.01 -40.23
N ALA A 856 8.20 -10.10 -41.03
CA ALA A 856 8.96 -9.20 -41.89
C ALA A 856 9.82 -8.22 -41.09
N GLN A 857 9.27 -7.61 -40.04
CA GLN A 857 10.00 -6.66 -39.20
C GLN A 857 11.13 -7.32 -38.41
N LEU A 858 10.86 -8.48 -37.80
CA LEU A 858 11.87 -9.22 -37.03
C LEU A 858 12.95 -9.85 -37.92
N GLY A 859 12.61 -10.27 -39.14
CA GLY A 859 13.54 -10.89 -40.10
C GLY A 859 14.41 -9.90 -40.89
N ALA A 860 14.07 -8.60 -40.87
CA ALA A 860 14.79 -7.58 -41.62
C ALA A 860 16.28 -7.50 -41.24
N ASP A 861 17.12 -7.17 -42.23
CA ASP A 861 18.57 -7.00 -42.10
C ASP A 861 19.28 -8.17 -41.37
N ASP A 862 18.95 -9.41 -41.76
CA ASP A 862 19.42 -10.65 -41.12
C ASP A 862 19.15 -10.64 -39.61
N PHE A 863 17.90 -10.38 -39.19
CA PHE A 863 17.50 -10.31 -37.77
C PHE A 863 18.20 -9.20 -36.95
N ALA A 864 18.46 -8.03 -37.55
CA ALA A 864 19.15 -6.94 -36.86
C ALA A 864 18.44 -6.46 -35.58
N LEU A 865 17.11 -6.51 -35.55
CA LEU A 865 16.33 -6.11 -34.38
C LEU A 865 16.54 -7.06 -33.19
N LEU A 866 16.70 -8.37 -33.43
CA LEU A 866 16.94 -9.36 -32.37
C LEU A 866 18.27 -9.11 -31.66
N ARG A 867 19.30 -8.70 -32.40
CA ARG A 867 20.62 -8.35 -31.83
C ARG A 867 20.63 -7.02 -31.07
N ARG A 868 19.69 -6.11 -31.36
CA ARG A 868 19.63 -4.77 -30.75
C ARG A 868 18.63 -4.67 -29.61
N SER A 869 17.56 -5.44 -29.68
CA SER A 869 16.46 -5.45 -28.71
C SER A 869 15.81 -6.84 -28.67
N PRO A 870 16.54 -7.86 -28.20
CA PRO A 870 15.97 -9.20 -27.99
C PRO A 870 14.80 -9.15 -26.99
N PRO A 871 13.98 -10.22 -26.90
CA PRO A 871 12.92 -10.29 -25.91
C PRO A 871 13.49 -10.25 -24.49
N LEU A 872 12.96 -9.35 -23.67
CA LEU A 872 13.11 -9.37 -22.22
C LEU A 872 12.32 -10.57 -21.69
N LEU A 873 12.99 -11.49 -20.99
CA LEU A 873 12.37 -12.70 -20.47
C LEU A 873 11.82 -12.47 -19.06
N TYR A 874 12.66 -11.94 -18.17
CA TYR A 874 12.33 -11.64 -16.77
C TYR A 874 13.36 -10.66 -16.20
N HIS A 875 13.18 -10.28 -14.94
CA HIS A 875 14.12 -9.50 -14.16
C HIS A 875 14.19 -10.05 -12.74
N ASN A 876 15.24 -9.73 -11.99
CA ASN A 876 15.25 -10.02 -10.55
C ASN A 876 14.31 -9.07 -9.79
N ASP A 877 14.08 -9.29 -8.49
CA ASP A 877 13.22 -8.41 -7.70
C ASP A 877 13.71 -6.94 -7.81
N LEU A 878 12.85 -6.05 -8.30
CA LEU A 878 13.21 -4.64 -8.57
C LEU A 878 13.53 -3.84 -7.30
N SER A 879 13.21 -4.39 -6.13
CA SER A 879 13.57 -3.87 -4.81
C SER A 879 14.91 -4.40 -4.27
N ALA A 880 15.57 -5.32 -4.99
CA ALA A 880 16.93 -5.75 -4.70
C ALA A 880 17.95 -4.60 -4.83
N THR A 881 19.09 -4.74 -4.18
CA THR A 881 20.15 -3.72 -4.21
C THR A 881 20.85 -3.63 -5.55
N VAL A 882 20.91 -4.74 -6.29
CA VAL A 882 21.41 -4.83 -7.66
C VAL A 882 20.26 -5.24 -8.56
N ARG A 883 19.98 -4.44 -9.58
CA ARG A 883 18.95 -4.75 -10.59
C ARG A 883 19.58 -5.50 -11.77
N ARG A 884 18.86 -6.51 -12.25
CA ARG A 884 19.22 -7.31 -13.42
C ARG A 884 18.00 -7.57 -14.28
N TYR A 885 18.17 -7.41 -15.59
CA TYR A 885 17.17 -7.67 -16.62
C TYR A 885 17.72 -8.73 -17.56
N TYR A 886 16.92 -9.76 -17.86
CA TYR A 886 17.37 -10.96 -18.55
C TYR A 886 16.76 -11.09 -19.94
N TRP A 887 17.60 -11.31 -20.95
CA TRP A 887 17.26 -11.23 -22.36
C TRP A 887 17.78 -12.45 -23.11
N SER A 888 17.16 -12.78 -24.25
CA SER A 888 17.65 -13.86 -25.10
C SER A 888 17.33 -13.65 -26.57
N GLU A 889 18.35 -13.56 -27.41
CA GLU A 889 18.19 -13.61 -28.87
C GLU A 889 17.59 -14.95 -29.30
N ASP A 890 17.99 -16.05 -28.66
CA ASP A 890 17.55 -17.42 -28.98
C ASP A 890 16.04 -17.59 -28.78
N VAL A 891 15.46 -17.01 -27.73
CA VAL A 891 14.00 -16.99 -27.57
C VAL A 891 13.36 -16.18 -28.70
N GLY A 892 14.00 -15.10 -29.15
CA GLY A 892 13.57 -14.33 -30.31
C GLY A 892 13.50 -15.19 -31.59
N TYR A 893 14.58 -15.94 -31.88
CA TYR A 893 14.61 -16.87 -33.02
C TYR A 893 13.55 -17.97 -32.89
N ALA A 894 13.38 -18.54 -31.68
CA ALA A 894 12.39 -19.58 -31.42
C ALA A 894 10.95 -19.08 -31.62
N VAL A 895 10.62 -17.88 -31.13
CA VAL A 895 9.31 -17.24 -31.32
C VAL A 895 9.07 -16.93 -32.81
N TRP A 896 10.09 -16.44 -33.52
CA TRP A 896 10.01 -16.19 -34.95
C TRP A 896 9.69 -17.49 -35.73
N LEU A 897 10.38 -18.59 -35.43
CA LEU A 897 10.12 -19.90 -36.07
C LEU A 897 8.72 -20.42 -35.76
N ARG A 898 8.21 -20.20 -34.54
CA ARG A 898 6.84 -20.57 -34.15
C ARG A 898 5.80 -19.76 -34.91
N LEU A 899 6.01 -18.46 -35.07
CA LEU A 899 5.16 -17.59 -35.89
C LEU A 899 5.17 -18.02 -37.36
N HIS A 900 6.35 -18.31 -37.92
CA HIS A 900 6.49 -18.79 -39.29
C HIS A 900 5.70 -20.08 -39.52
N ALA A 901 5.82 -21.04 -38.61
CA ALA A 901 5.07 -22.30 -38.67
C ALA A 901 3.55 -22.13 -38.51
N ALA A 902 3.10 -21.11 -37.78
CA ALA A 902 1.68 -20.81 -37.56
C ALA A 902 1.05 -19.99 -38.69
N ALA A 903 1.81 -19.09 -39.33
CA ALA A 903 1.29 -18.22 -40.40
C ALA A 903 0.93 -18.96 -41.68
N GLY A 904 1.62 -20.06 -42.00
CA GLY A 904 1.44 -20.79 -43.25
C GLY A 904 1.95 -20.04 -44.48
N PRO A 905 1.79 -20.60 -45.71
CA PRO A 905 2.21 -19.93 -46.93
C PRO A 905 1.38 -18.66 -47.17
N ALA A 906 2.05 -17.55 -47.50
CA ALA A 906 1.37 -16.32 -47.88
C ALA A 906 0.45 -16.56 -49.08
N ALA A 907 -0.77 -16.01 -49.06
CA ALA A 907 -1.66 -16.06 -50.23
C ALA A 907 -0.97 -15.32 -51.39
N GLU A 908 -0.80 -15.99 -52.53
CA GLU A 908 -0.31 -15.33 -53.75
C GLU A 908 -1.26 -14.19 -54.12
N PRO A 909 -0.75 -12.99 -54.47
CA PRO A 909 -1.60 -11.93 -54.98
C PRO A 909 -2.32 -12.45 -56.24
N PRO A 910 -3.62 -12.14 -56.41
CA PRO A 910 -4.34 -12.55 -57.60
C PRO A 910 -3.61 -12.03 -58.84
N PRO A 911 -3.53 -12.83 -59.92
CA PRO A 911 -2.86 -12.39 -61.14
C PRO A 911 -3.50 -11.08 -61.62
N PRO A 912 -2.70 -10.15 -62.19
CA PRO A 912 -3.25 -8.90 -62.69
C PRO A 912 -4.37 -9.21 -63.68
N ALA A 913 -5.54 -8.61 -63.46
CA ALA A 913 -6.69 -8.78 -64.33
C ALA A 913 -6.30 -8.33 -65.77
N PRO A 914 -6.72 -9.10 -66.80
CA PRO A 914 -6.28 -8.89 -68.18
C PRO A 914 -6.71 -7.57 -68.79
#